data_AF-A0A3D0DG42-F1
#
_entry.id   AF-A0A3D0DG42-F1
#
_cell.length_a   1.000
_cell.length_b   1.000
_cell.length_c   1.000
_cell.angle_alpha   90.00
_cell.angle_beta   90.00
_cell.angle_gamma   90.00
#
_symmetry.space_group_name_H-M   'P 1'
#
loop_
_entity.id
_entity.type
_entity.pdbx_description
1 polymer ?
#
loop_
_entity_poly.entity_id
_entity_poly.type
_entity_poly.pdbx_seq_one_letter_code
_entity_poly.pdbx_strand_id
1 'polypeptide(L)'
;MKFPQILPKLLSNPQTKHAISAGIVILLFLNIFMISENNIALGQCSYTVGDVNNYQGPTALADVIYLIRYFRGFDVPPIDCGTPTGPCPQEASYYAGADVNGSCSVNGIDVTYMIGYYKLYRLPFTPCPSCLPLLVLKNNGDQIIINPDTPAEMLSDPTPNLDEIWLGDPSGTDIEVELGEVVSIPVWVKNDENVSGVTMTFEIDNRYLTPGGGAFFDTLGSWWECNYLAPEVNHPTTNKTTQAILGYSDLNGAYYYPYLNTSLVDNNYHQVASFNVRVIPDPSHIDQFTDIVFGEASRIGPTAFCDEFGGTEWAPECHPVRLNIHASTHSFIAGRVFSDNDDDCTQDQDEIGLPNWTVILDPDGISATTDLSGDYMFIDLPEGLYNVREDLKANWEMTCPDPPGVHSINLPAGGQIYETNFGNRATLIAGKVFYDLNGDGTQNEGEDNLRNWTVNLIPGPHSTVTDIDGNYVFPFLSADNYFVSLELQPNWELTYPDPPGTHFVSLSLGQQVYDLKFGARPRGPILDLSCDVGGTPARPGFYKVYGVKYRNKGDLTADATVTLVLPGQVEYSTCTPFCRCVPDCQFESPNTLSWDLTGLLQGETGWLRAMVLVPSTVDPGISLSSTAEIIPAVGDDAYPIDNISEETQEVRSSYDPNEKLVSPEGIIERTDTLTYQINFQNVGTAEAINVVVKDTLDSNLNISSFVSGASIHSYTYATLGREITWTFTNIMLPDSTTDEPGSHGFVRFTAIPISSVPAGAYIENRASIFFDFNPAVVTNTVINQIANHSNCDYTVGDANNSNTFTGLDIVYSVRYFKGGPAPEFSCDCPPLGTWFVAGDVNGSCSFTGLDITKMVRHFKYYDLVNPCPDCPPLGR
;
A
#
# COMPACT_ATOMS: atom_id res chain seq x y z
N MET A 1 -16.55 62.32 21.38
CA MET A 1 -15.51 62.17 22.42
C MET A 1 -14.23 61.68 21.76
N LYS A 2 -13.08 62.24 22.18
CA LYS A 2 -11.68 62.08 21.74
C LYS A 2 -11.34 60.92 20.75
N PHE A 3 -11.22 61.25 19.46
CA PHE A 3 -10.55 60.41 18.44
C PHE A 3 -9.36 61.07 17.68
N PRO A 4 -9.04 62.39 17.77
CA PRO A 4 -7.97 62.97 16.94
C PRO A 4 -6.54 62.87 17.52
N GLN A 5 -6.29 62.04 18.53
CA GLN A 5 -4.96 61.91 19.15
C GLN A 5 -4.20 60.60 18.79
N ILE A 6 -4.80 59.69 18.02
CA ILE A 6 -4.19 58.38 17.69
C ILE A 6 -3.61 58.37 16.25
N LEU A 7 -4.05 59.29 15.38
CA LEU A 7 -3.64 59.34 13.97
C LEU A 7 -2.12 59.59 13.74
N PRO A 8 -1.38 60.35 14.59
CA PRO A 8 0.05 60.54 14.38
C PRO A 8 0.92 59.32 14.75
N LYS A 9 0.41 58.36 15.54
CA LYS A 9 1.15 57.15 15.96
C LYS A 9 0.99 55.96 15.00
N LEU A 10 -0.09 55.93 14.20
CA LEU A 10 -0.29 54.92 13.15
C LEU A 10 0.58 55.16 11.91
N LEU A 11 1.01 56.41 11.67
CA LEU A 11 1.79 56.80 10.48
C LEU A 11 3.32 56.68 10.65
N SER A 12 3.80 56.30 11.84
CA SER A 12 5.23 56.08 12.09
C SER A 12 5.64 54.60 12.09
N ASN A 13 4.70 53.68 11.84
CA ASN A 13 4.99 52.24 11.74
C ASN A 13 5.31 51.86 10.26
N PRO A 14 6.50 51.29 9.96
CA PRO A 14 6.86 50.89 8.61
C PRO A 14 5.91 49.84 7.99
N GLN A 15 5.20 49.05 8.79
CA GLN A 15 4.25 48.05 8.26
C GLN A 15 2.94 48.66 7.71
N THR A 16 2.60 49.91 8.06
CA THR A 16 1.37 50.56 7.58
C THR A 16 1.55 51.26 6.23
N LYS A 17 2.78 51.30 5.68
CA LYS A 17 3.06 51.85 4.35
C LYS A 17 2.79 50.88 3.18
N HIS A 18 2.59 49.59 3.44
CA HIS A 18 2.25 48.62 2.39
C HIS A 18 0.75 48.42 2.16
N ALA A 19 -0.12 48.97 3.02
CA ALA A 19 -1.58 48.84 2.91
C ALA A 19 -2.28 50.00 2.17
N ILE A 20 -1.53 50.93 1.55
CA ILE A 20 -2.08 52.07 0.80
C ILE A 20 -1.54 52.05 -0.63
N SER A 21 -2.02 51.09 -1.42
CA SER A 21 -2.00 51.13 -2.89
C SER A 21 -3.27 50.58 -3.54
N ALA A 22 -4.27 50.13 -2.76
CA ALA A 22 -5.60 49.77 -3.26
C ALA A 22 -6.67 50.59 -2.51
N GLY A 23 -7.07 51.70 -3.11
CA GLY A 23 -7.87 52.75 -2.47
C GLY A 23 -9.31 52.37 -2.16
N ILE A 24 -9.74 52.68 -0.93
CA ILE A 24 -11.15 52.76 -0.54
C ILE A 24 -11.39 54.16 0.02
N VAL A 25 -12.26 54.93 -0.64
CA VAL A 25 -12.84 56.18 -0.11
C VAL A 25 -14.25 55.85 0.36
N ILE A 26 -14.51 56.05 1.65
CA ILE A 26 -15.86 56.04 2.23
C ILE A 26 -16.42 57.47 2.14
N LEU A 27 -17.55 57.62 1.44
CA LEU A 27 -18.41 58.79 1.57
C LEU A 27 -19.83 58.34 1.95
N LEU A 28 -20.29 58.88 3.07
CA LEU A 28 -21.66 58.82 3.57
C LEU A 28 -22.51 59.91 2.90
N PHE A 29 -23.79 59.56 2.70
CA PHE A 29 -24.99 60.38 2.44
C PHE A 29 -25.56 60.44 1.01
N LEU A 30 -26.86 60.11 0.98
CA LEU A 30 -27.92 60.34 -0.02
C LEU A 30 -28.16 59.23 -1.07
N ASN A 31 -29.42 58.77 -1.08
CA ASN A 31 -29.97 57.68 -1.88
C ASN A 31 -29.92 57.91 -3.39
N ILE A 32 -29.71 56.79 -4.10
CA ILE A 32 -29.77 56.51 -5.56
C ILE A 32 -28.46 56.73 -6.34
N PHE A 33 -27.79 55.62 -6.65
CA PHE A 33 -27.11 55.38 -7.94
C PHE A 33 -27.12 53.87 -8.25
N MET A 34 -27.77 53.50 -9.35
CA MET A 34 -27.48 52.26 -10.07
C MET A 34 -26.19 52.48 -10.87
N ILE A 35 -25.22 51.55 -10.78
CA ILE A 35 -24.19 51.35 -11.80
C ILE A 35 -24.06 49.84 -12.02
N SER A 36 -24.60 49.42 -13.17
CA SER A 36 -24.07 48.44 -14.13
C SER A 36 -23.04 47.43 -13.64
N GLU A 37 -23.42 46.16 -13.83
CA GLU A 37 -22.60 44.97 -14.06
C GLU A 37 -21.09 45.21 -14.19
N ASN A 38 -20.36 44.75 -13.17
CA ASN A 38 -19.33 43.75 -13.39
C ASN A 38 -19.45 42.76 -12.25
N ASN A 39 -20.08 41.62 -12.54
CA ASN A 39 -19.76 40.38 -11.85
C ASN A 39 -18.25 40.18 -11.99
N ILE A 40 -17.47 40.58 -10.98
CA ILE A 40 -16.19 39.93 -10.75
C ILE A 40 -16.57 38.58 -10.18
N ALA A 41 -16.91 37.65 -11.07
CA ALA A 41 -16.98 36.24 -10.77
C ALA A 41 -15.55 35.81 -10.42
N LEU A 42 -15.20 35.87 -9.14
CA LEU A 42 -14.28 34.90 -8.59
C LEU A 42 -15.03 33.58 -8.67
N GLY A 43 -14.74 32.76 -9.69
CA GLY A 43 -15.38 31.48 -9.95
C GLY A 43 -15.06 30.44 -8.88
N GLN A 44 -15.50 30.67 -7.64
CA GLN A 44 -15.39 29.73 -6.53
C GLN A 44 -16.63 28.84 -6.49
N CYS A 45 -16.42 27.53 -6.36
CA CYS A 45 -17.50 26.56 -6.20
C CYS A 45 -18.12 26.65 -4.79
N SER A 46 -19.43 26.41 -4.71
CA SER A 46 -20.15 26.26 -3.44
C SER A 46 -20.46 24.79 -3.25
N TYR A 47 -19.71 24.10 -2.39
CA TYR A 47 -19.87 22.68 -2.08
C TYR A 47 -19.40 22.40 -0.65
N THR A 48 -19.76 21.24 -0.09
CA THR A 48 -19.33 20.78 1.24
C THR A 48 -18.40 19.58 1.07
N VAL A 49 -17.25 19.58 1.75
CA VAL A 49 -16.29 18.45 1.69
C VAL A 49 -16.88 17.24 2.40
N GLY A 50 -16.93 16.10 1.73
CA GLY A 50 -17.54 14.86 2.19
C GLY A 50 -19.04 14.70 1.86
N ASP A 51 -19.70 15.73 1.33
CA ASP A 51 -21.11 15.67 0.87
C ASP A 51 -21.11 15.32 -0.61
N VAL A 52 -21.07 14.02 -0.87
CA VAL A 52 -20.79 13.45 -2.18
C VAL A 52 -22.08 13.32 -2.99
N ASN A 53 -23.23 13.14 -2.32
CA ASN A 53 -24.54 13.08 -2.95
C ASN A 53 -25.23 14.46 -3.06
N ASN A 54 -24.58 15.54 -2.58
CA ASN A 54 -25.06 16.94 -2.56
C ASN A 54 -26.41 17.10 -1.85
N TYR A 55 -26.60 16.37 -0.75
CA TYR A 55 -27.84 16.41 0.02
C TYR A 55 -27.88 17.57 1.03
N GLN A 56 -26.80 18.35 1.19
CA GLN A 56 -26.69 19.46 2.17
C GLN A 56 -26.97 19.02 3.63
N GLY A 57 -26.96 17.72 3.89
CA GLY A 57 -27.11 17.10 5.20
C GLY A 57 -25.76 16.78 5.86
N PRO A 58 -25.75 16.17 7.06
CA PRO A 58 -24.53 15.63 7.64
C PRO A 58 -23.99 14.49 6.76
N THR A 59 -22.68 14.51 6.52
CA THR A 59 -21.98 13.54 5.67
C THR A 59 -21.90 12.18 6.38
N ALA A 60 -22.32 11.08 5.74
CA ALA A 60 -22.46 9.79 6.44
C ALA A 60 -22.36 8.53 5.54
N LEU A 61 -23.00 7.42 5.94
CA LEU A 61 -23.01 6.14 5.19
C LEU A 61 -23.59 6.32 3.77
N ALA A 62 -24.54 7.24 3.61
CA ALA A 62 -25.12 7.68 2.35
C ALA A 62 -24.06 8.08 1.29
N ASP A 63 -23.08 8.90 1.68
CA ASP A 63 -22.01 9.38 0.80
C ASP A 63 -21.01 8.28 0.43
N VAL A 64 -20.74 7.37 1.37
CA VAL A 64 -19.92 6.17 1.14
C VAL A 64 -20.60 5.24 0.14
N ILE A 65 -21.91 4.99 0.31
CA ILE A 65 -22.72 4.16 -0.59
C ILE A 65 -22.76 4.77 -1.98
N TYR A 66 -23.02 6.08 -2.07
CA TYR A 66 -23.08 6.81 -3.32
C TYR A 66 -21.75 6.69 -4.09
N LEU A 67 -20.63 6.87 -3.39
CA LEU A 67 -19.30 6.78 -3.99
C LEU A 67 -18.94 5.35 -4.45
N ILE A 68 -19.35 4.31 -3.69
CA ILE A 68 -19.17 2.91 -4.10
C ILE A 68 -20.01 2.58 -5.35
N ARG A 69 -21.27 3.04 -5.40
CA ARG A 69 -22.13 2.83 -6.58
C ARG A 69 -21.59 3.54 -7.81
N TYR A 70 -21.09 4.77 -7.64
CA TYR A 70 -20.39 5.49 -8.70
C TYR A 70 -19.18 4.69 -9.25
N PHE A 71 -18.29 4.19 -8.39
CA PHE A 71 -17.13 3.40 -8.84
C PHE A 71 -17.51 2.07 -9.49
N ARG A 72 -18.69 1.53 -9.17
CA ARG A 72 -19.25 0.34 -9.82
C ARG A 72 -20.03 0.68 -11.11
N GLY A 73 -20.08 1.94 -11.51
CA GLY A 73 -20.64 2.41 -12.78
C GLY A 73 -22.15 2.64 -12.77
N PHE A 74 -22.77 2.75 -11.59
CA PHE A 74 -24.22 2.71 -11.45
C PHE A 74 -24.90 4.08 -11.36
N ASP A 75 -24.25 5.10 -10.80
CA ASP A 75 -24.86 6.42 -10.58
C ASP A 75 -24.10 7.53 -11.33
N VAL A 76 -24.84 8.52 -11.82
CA VAL A 76 -24.27 9.73 -12.41
C VAL A 76 -24.14 10.77 -11.30
N PRO A 77 -22.92 11.27 -11.02
CA PRO A 77 -22.71 12.23 -9.96
C PRO A 77 -23.57 13.50 -10.03
N PRO A 78 -23.97 14.09 -8.87
CA PRO A 78 -24.61 15.39 -8.85
C PRO A 78 -23.60 16.45 -9.31
N ILE A 79 -24.09 17.48 -10.01
CA ILE A 79 -23.27 18.59 -10.49
C ILE A 79 -23.27 19.69 -9.44
N ASP A 80 -22.23 19.76 -8.62
CA ASP A 80 -22.07 20.81 -7.59
C ASP A 80 -21.50 22.09 -8.17
N CYS A 81 -20.65 21.93 -9.18
CA CYS A 81 -20.09 23.02 -9.97
C CYS A 81 -20.65 22.89 -11.39
N GLY A 82 -21.47 23.85 -11.83
CA GLY A 82 -21.88 23.95 -13.23
C GLY A 82 -20.67 23.95 -14.19
N THR A 83 -20.92 23.66 -15.47
CA THR A 83 -19.93 23.50 -16.55
C THR A 83 -18.63 24.32 -16.36
N PRO A 84 -17.45 23.68 -16.53
CA PRO A 84 -16.17 24.11 -15.99
C PRO A 84 -15.78 25.49 -16.51
N THR A 85 -16.04 26.51 -15.70
CA THR A 85 -15.55 27.88 -15.91
C THR A 85 -14.77 28.40 -14.69
N GLY A 86 -14.38 27.50 -13.77
CA GLY A 86 -13.61 27.79 -12.55
C GLY A 86 -12.28 27.00 -12.45
N PRO A 87 -11.49 27.22 -11.37
CA PRO A 87 -10.14 26.65 -11.19
C PRO A 87 -10.12 25.16 -10.77
N CYS A 88 -11.27 24.51 -10.61
CA CYS A 88 -11.35 23.09 -10.27
C CYS A 88 -10.92 22.20 -11.47
N PRO A 89 -10.26 21.05 -11.22
CA PRO A 89 -9.75 20.18 -12.29
C PRO A 89 -10.83 19.77 -13.31
N GLN A 90 -10.43 19.70 -14.57
CA GLN A 90 -11.33 19.60 -15.71
C GLN A 90 -11.64 18.14 -16.09
N GLU A 91 -12.20 17.36 -15.15
CA GLU A 91 -12.97 16.16 -15.46
C GLU A 91 -14.22 16.16 -14.55
N ALA A 92 -15.42 16.26 -15.16
CA ALA A 92 -16.79 16.12 -14.61
C ALA A 92 -17.12 16.48 -13.13
N SER A 93 -17.46 17.74 -12.85
CA SER A 93 -18.55 18.26 -11.97
C SER A 93 -18.91 17.70 -10.56
N TYR A 94 -18.20 16.71 -10.01
CA TYR A 94 -18.50 15.98 -8.75
C TYR A 94 -17.36 16.00 -7.73
N TYR A 95 -16.15 16.26 -8.22
CA TYR A 95 -14.91 15.93 -7.52
C TYR A 95 -14.62 16.77 -6.28
N ALA A 96 -15.30 17.89 -6.11
CA ALA A 96 -15.01 18.82 -5.03
C ALA A 96 -15.46 18.28 -3.66
N GLY A 97 -16.70 17.78 -3.57
CA GLY A 97 -17.23 17.16 -2.35
C GLY A 97 -16.66 15.77 -2.07
N ALA A 98 -16.27 15.03 -3.11
CA ALA A 98 -15.82 13.64 -3.01
C ALA A 98 -14.31 13.46 -2.72
N ASP A 99 -13.48 14.47 -2.98
CA ASP A 99 -12.06 14.44 -2.59
C ASP A 99 -11.92 14.87 -1.12
N VAL A 100 -11.85 13.88 -0.25
CA VAL A 100 -11.79 14.07 1.21
C VAL A 100 -10.37 14.00 1.77
N ASN A 101 -9.39 13.62 0.95
CA ASN A 101 -7.99 13.45 1.33
C ASN A 101 -7.06 14.54 0.75
N GLY A 102 -7.61 15.46 -0.05
CA GLY A 102 -6.92 16.63 -0.59
C GLY A 102 -6.05 16.32 -1.81
N SER A 103 -6.27 15.17 -2.45
CA SER A 103 -5.48 14.71 -3.60
C SER A 103 -5.87 15.37 -4.92
N CYS A 104 -6.97 16.12 -4.94
CA CYS A 104 -7.64 16.62 -6.13
C CYS A 104 -8.01 15.49 -7.12
N SER A 105 -8.25 14.29 -6.60
CA SER A 105 -8.69 13.11 -7.34
C SER A 105 -9.74 12.37 -6.52
N VAL A 106 -10.67 11.67 -7.19
CA VAL A 106 -11.69 10.84 -6.52
C VAL A 106 -11.49 9.40 -6.93
N ASN A 107 -11.07 8.57 -5.99
CA ASN A 107 -10.79 7.16 -6.20
C ASN A 107 -11.13 6.32 -4.94
N GLY A 108 -10.82 5.02 -4.94
CA GLY A 108 -11.11 4.14 -3.79
C GLY A 108 -10.39 4.53 -2.49
N ILE A 109 -9.35 5.36 -2.55
CA ILE A 109 -8.67 5.92 -1.37
C ILE A 109 -9.58 6.91 -0.66
N ASP A 110 -10.40 7.70 -1.37
CA ASP A 110 -11.38 8.62 -0.77
C ASP A 110 -12.46 7.86 0.00
N VAL A 111 -12.93 6.73 -0.54
CA VAL A 111 -13.83 5.80 0.17
C VAL A 111 -13.16 5.32 1.46
N THR A 112 -11.90 4.89 1.37
CA THR A 112 -11.13 4.39 2.51
C THR A 112 -10.85 5.49 3.54
N TYR A 113 -10.66 6.73 3.08
CA TYR A 113 -10.41 7.91 3.90
C TYR A 113 -11.67 8.36 4.63
N MET A 114 -12.83 8.40 3.97
CA MET A 114 -14.12 8.65 4.61
C MET A 114 -14.41 7.62 5.70
N ILE A 115 -14.24 6.34 5.38
CA ILE A 115 -14.36 5.26 6.36
C ILE A 115 -13.37 5.46 7.52
N GLY A 116 -12.13 5.87 7.25
CA GLY A 116 -11.09 6.15 8.25
C GLY A 116 -11.37 7.38 9.14
N TYR A 117 -12.06 8.38 8.61
CA TYR A 117 -12.49 9.58 9.32
C TYR A 117 -13.64 9.27 10.28
N TYR A 118 -14.68 8.56 9.82
CA TYR A 118 -15.78 8.08 10.69
C TYR A 118 -15.32 7.12 11.79
N LYS A 119 -14.16 6.48 11.56
CA LYS A 119 -13.46 5.62 12.51
C LYS A 119 -12.63 6.34 13.59
N LEU A 120 -12.52 7.67 13.55
CA LEU A 120 -11.61 8.47 14.39
C LEU A 120 -10.11 8.09 14.27
N TYR A 121 -9.71 7.37 13.21
CA TYR A 121 -8.31 6.97 12.94
C TYR A 121 -7.58 7.89 11.95
N ARG A 122 -8.22 8.98 11.50
CA ARG A 122 -7.69 9.95 10.53
C ARG A 122 -7.98 11.39 10.94
N LEU A 123 -7.18 12.32 10.39
CA LEU A 123 -7.38 13.76 10.52
C LEU A 123 -8.63 14.23 9.75
N PRO A 124 -9.15 15.44 10.02
CA PRO A 124 -10.30 16.03 9.31
C PRO A 124 -10.20 15.94 7.78
N PHE A 125 -11.37 15.94 7.12
CA PHE A 125 -11.43 16.01 5.66
C PHE A 125 -10.61 17.19 5.14
N THR A 126 -9.77 16.92 4.15
CA THR A 126 -8.92 17.92 3.51
C THR A 126 -9.48 18.18 2.11
N PRO A 127 -10.02 19.37 1.80
CA PRO A 127 -10.49 19.68 0.46
C PRO A 127 -9.33 19.72 -0.54
N CYS A 128 -9.63 19.45 -1.81
CA CYS A 128 -8.74 19.75 -2.92
C CYS A 128 -8.24 21.21 -2.85
N PRO A 129 -6.93 21.47 -2.77
CA PRO A 129 -6.38 22.83 -2.73
C PRO A 129 -6.74 23.70 -3.94
N SER A 130 -7.01 23.06 -5.10
CA SER A 130 -7.41 23.75 -6.34
C SER A 130 -8.91 24.07 -6.42
N CYS A 131 -9.71 23.54 -5.49
CA CYS A 131 -11.16 23.71 -5.49
C CYS A 131 -11.62 24.10 -4.09
N LEU A 132 -11.16 25.22 -3.51
CA LEU A 132 -11.52 25.59 -2.14
C LEU A 132 -13.03 25.92 -2.00
N PRO A 133 -13.71 25.46 -0.94
CA PRO A 133 -15.12 25.79 -0.70
C PRO A 133 -15.29 27.28 -0.36
N LEU A 134 -16.42 27.86 -0.77
CA LEU A 134 -16.80 29.23 -0.41
C LEU A 134 -17.02 29.37 1.11
N LEU A 135 -16.18 30.17 1.79
CA LEU A 135 -16.38 30.58 3.18
C LEU A 135 -17.65 31.46 3.30
N VAL A 136 -18.74 30.91 3.83
CA VAL A 136 -19.95 31.69 4.15
C VAL A 136 -19.73 32.46 5.46
N LEU A 137 -19.40 33.75 5.35
CA LEU A 137 -19.45 34.67 6.49
C LEU A 137 -20.91 35.01 6.82
N LYS A 138 -21.41 34.63 8.00
CA LYS A 138 -22.64 35.23 8.54
C LYS A 138 -22.37 36.71 8.87
N ASN A 139 -23.41 37.55 8.78
CA ASN A 139 -23.42 39.01 8.97
C ASN A 139 -22.83 39.56 10.30
N ASN A 140 -22.24 38.72 11.15
CA ASN A 140 -21.71 39.10 12.47
C ASN A 140 -20.18 38.95 12.60
N GLY A 141 -19.45 38.53 11.54
CA GLY A 141 -17.98 38.55 11.54
C GLY A 141 -17.28 37.32 12.13
N ASP A 142 -18.02 36.26 12.45
CA ASP A 142 -17.43 34.96 12.77
C ASP A 142 -17.20 34.16 11.47
N GLN A 143 -15.98 33.63 11.31
CA GLN A 143 -15.65 32.65 10.28
C GLN A 143 -16.30 31.32 10.64
N ILE A 144 -17.20 30.82 9.79
CA ILE A 144 -17.59 29.42 9.83
C ILE A 144 -16.66 28.70 8.85
N ILE A 145 -15.60 28.10 9.39
CA ILE A 145 -15.19 26.79 8.87
C ILE A 145 -16.36 25.90 9.25
N ILE A 146 -17.07 25.29 8.29
CA ILE A 146 -18.04 24.25 8.63
C ILE A 146 -17.20 23.18 9.29
N ASN A 147 -17.31 23.09 10.61
CA ASN A 147 -16.48 22.22 11.40
C ASN A 147 -16.91 20.78 11.09
N PRO A 148 -16.07 19.94 10.46
CA PRO A 148 -16.44 18.54 10.24
C PRO A 148 -16.44 17.75 11.55
N ASP A 149 -15.97 18.33 12.66
CA ASP A 149 -15.85 17.73 14.01
C ASP A 149 -17.18 17.35 14.70
N THR A 150 -18.34 17.53 14.07
CA THR A 150 -19.57 16.91 14.57
C THR A 150 -19.74 15.58 13.87
N PRO A 151 -19.63 14.42 14.57
CA PRO A 151 -20.14 13.15 14.06
C PRO A 151 -21.53 13.38 13.46
N ALA A 152 -21.84 12.74 12.34
CA ALA A 152 -23.19 12.79 11.79
C ALA A 152 -24.17 12.40 12.90
N GLU A 153 -24.90 13.36 13.45
CA GLU A 153 -26.03 13.05 14.31
C GLU A 153 -27.02 12.32 13.41
N MET A 154 -27.27 11.04 13.69
CA MET A 154 -28.31 10.28 13.01
C MET A 154 -29.61 11.08 13.10
N LEU A 155 -30.22 11.37 11.96
CA LEU A 155 -31.44 12.14 11.96
C LEU A 155 -32.54 11.25 12.53
N SER A 156 -33.30 11.78 13.49
CA SER A 156 -34.54 11.15 13.93
C SER A 156 -35.51 11.13 12.76
N ASP A 157 -36.17 10.00 12.53
CA ASP A 157 -37.18 9.87 11.49
C ASP A 157 -38.21 11.03 11.56
N PRO A 158 -38.39 11.82 10.48
CA PRO A 158 -39.38 12.90 10.45
C PRO A 158 -40.84 12.41 10.39
N THR A 159 -41.11 11.12 10.18
CA THR A 159 -42.47 10.54 10.17
C THR A 159 -42.96 10.08 11.56
N PRO A 160 -44.29 10.04 11.80
CA PRO A 160 -44.86 9.74 13.11
C PRO A 160 -45.06 8.23 13.39
N ASN A 161 -44.63 7.33 12.49
CA ASN A 161 -44.63 5.89 12.73
C ASN A 161 -43.21 5.48 13.13
N LEU A 162 -43.10 4.64 14.15
CA LEU A 162 -41.79 4.27 14.69
C LEU A 162 -41.21 3.11 13.89
N ASP A 163 -40.04 3.35 13.33
CA ASP A 163 -39.12 2.30 12.89
C ASP A 163 -38.55 1.57 14.10
N GLU A 164 -38.75 0.27 14.18
CA GLU A 164 -38.39 -0.54 15.35
C GLU A 164 -37.53 -1.74 14.93
N ILE A 165 -36.44 -1.98 15.67
CA ILE A 165 -35.68 -3.24 15.64
C ILE A 165 -35.76 -3.92 17.00
N TRP A 166 -36.17 -5.19 17.00
CA TRP A 166 -36.22 -6.03 18.18
C TRP A 166 -35.23 -7.17 18.09
N LEU A 167 -34.42 -7.33 19.14
CA LEU A 167 -33.71 -8.57 19.40
C LEU A 167 -34.63 -9.50 20.20
N GLY A 168 -34.69 -10.77 19.86
CA GLY A 168 -35.59 -11.72 20.54
C GLY A 168 -37.06 -11.56 20.15
N ASP A 169 -37.98 -11.98 21.03
CA ASP A 169 -39.42 -11.89 20.77
C ASP A 169 -39.89 -10.42 20.85
N PRO A 170 -40.59 -9.87 19.83
CA PRO A 170 -41.12 -8.50 19.84
C PRO A 170 -42.12 -8.20 20.98
N SER A 171 -42.55 -9.19 21.76
CA SER A 171 -43.29 -8.99 23.02
C SER A 171 -42.41 -8.54 24.19
N GLY A 172 -41.08 -8.56 24.04
CA GLY A 172 -40.11 -8.25 25.09
C GLY A 172 -39.97 -9.36 26.12
N THR A 173 -40.23 -10.60 25.73
CA THR A 173 -40.05 -11.77 26.60
C THR A 173 -38.56 -12.13 26.67
N ASP A 174 -38.04 -12.26 27.89
CA ASP A 174 -36.67 -12.76 28.14
C ASP A 174 -36.48 -14.16 27.54
N ILE A 175 -35.27 -14.46 27.08
CA ILE A 175 -34.91 -15.79 26.57
C ILE A 175 -34.27 -16.59 27.69
N GLU A 176 -34.86 -17.73 28.02
CA GLU A 176 -34.29 -18.67 28.99
C GLU A 176 -33.27 -19.56 28.26
N VAL A 177 -32.03 -19.60 28.76
CA VAL A 177 -30.91 -20.34 28.16
C VAL A 177 -30.17 -21.18 29.18
N GLU A 178 -29.55 -22.27 28.75
CA GLU A 178 -28.71 -23.14 29.58
C GLU A 178 -27.21 -22.86 29.38
N LEU A 179 -26.38 -23.12 30.40
CA LEU A 179 -24.92 -23.11 30.25
C LEU A 179 -24.48 -24.00 29.08
N GLY A 180 -23.64 -23.45 28.20
CA GLY A 180 -23.12 -24.15 27.02
C GLY A 180 -24.04 -24.16 25.80
N GLU A 181 -25.30 -23.73 25.94
CA GLU A 181 -26.26 -23.67 24.85
C GLU A 181 -25.79 -22.71 23.75
N VAL A 182 -25.96 -23.12 22.48
CA VAL A 182 -25.88 -22.21 21.34
C VAL A 182 -27.30 -21.77 21.02
N VAL A 183 -27.61 -20.52 21.32
CA VAL A 183 -28.92 -19.93 21.08
C VAL A 183 -28.87 -19.02 19.85
N SER A 184 -29.88 -19.15 18.99
CA SER A 184 -30.07 -18.28 17.82
C SER A 184 -30.98 -17.12 18.21
N ILE A 185 -30.43 -15.91 18.27
CA ILE A 185 -31.16 -14.69 18.62
C ILE A 185 -31.81 -14.11 17.34
N PRO A 186 -33.14 -14.09 17.22
CA PRO A 186 -33.80 -13.53 16.06
C PRO A 186 -33.73 -11.99 16.08
N VAL A 187 -33.66 -11.39 14.89
CA VAL A 187 -33.69 -9.94 14.67
C VAL A 187 -34.96 -9.62 13.89
N TRP A 188 -35.87 -8.89 14.51
CA TRP A 188 -37.14 -8.47 13.93
C TRP A 188 -37.11 -6.99 13.59
N VAL A 189 -37.68 -6.65 12.44
CA VAL A 189 -37.80 -5.26 12.00
C VAL A 189 -39.26 -4.93 11.73
N LYS A 190 -39.63 -3.69 12.03
CA LYS A 190 -40.85 -3.04 11.57
C LYS A 190 -40.52 -1.62 11.14
N ASN A 191 -40.99 -1.24 9.96
CA ASN A 191 -40.80 0.08 9.34
C ASN A 191 -41.91 0.36 8.32
N ASP A 192 -42.08 1.62 7.93
CA ASP A 192 -43.00 2.03 6.87
C ASP A 192 -42.34 2.60 5.61
N GLU A 193 -41.02 2.69 5.61
CA GLU A 193 -40.20 3.22 4.54
C GLU A 193 -39.58 2.13 3.67
N ASN A 194 -39.21 2.50 2.44
CA ASN A 194 -38.38 1.65 1.60
C ASN A 194 -36.92 1.75 2.05
N VAL A 195 -36.50 0.81 2.89
CA VAL A 195 -35.09 0.66 3.26
C VAL A 195 -34.34 -0.08 2.17
N SER A 196 -33.22 0.49 1.72
CA SER A 196 -32.35 -0.13 0.71
C SER A 196 -30.97 -0.51 1.22
N GLY A 197 -30.61 -0.10 2.43
CA GLY A 197 -29.39 -0.51 3.11
C GLY A 197 -29.52 -0.44 4.62
N VAL A 198 -28.77 -1.31 5.31
CA VAL A 198 -28.82 -1.47 6.77
C VAL A 198 -27.41 -1.60 7.33
N THR A 199 -27.18 -0.97 8.49
CA THR A 199 -26.16 -1.35 9.45
C THR A 199 -26.88 -1.80 10.72
N MET A 200 -26.61 -3.02 11.19
CA MET A 200 -27.14 -3.46 12.48
C MET A 200 -25.99 -3.96 13.32
N THR A 201 -25.84 -3.41 14.52
CA THR A 201 -24.70 -3.68 15.40
C THR A 201 -25.21 -4.14 16.76
N PHE A 202 -24.70 -5.29 17.20
CA PHE A 202 -25.13 -5.95 18.42
C PHE A 202 -23.90 -6.18 19.30
N GLU A 203 -23.97 -5.71 20.54
CA GLU A 203 -22.92 -5.83 21.53
C GLU A 203 -23.29 -6.93 22.53
N ILE A 204 -22.39 -7.90 22.71
CA ILE A 204 -22.50 -8.96 23.71
C ILE A 204 -21.47 -8.78 24.83
N ASP A 205 -21.82 -9.22 26.04
CA ASP A 205 -20.88 -9.27 27.17
C ASP A 205 -20.08 -10.56 27.15
N ASN A 206 -18.76 -10.44 26.94
CA ASN A 206 -17.85 -11.58 26.80
C ASN A 206 -17.67 -12.37 28.09
N ARG A 207 -18.20 -11.89 29.23
CA ARG A 207 -18.24 -12.67 30.46
C ARG A 207 -19.26 -13.81 30.37
N TYR A 208 -20.35 -13.61 29.63
CA TYR A 208 -21.45 -14.58 29.56
C TYR A 208 -21.62 -15.24 28.20
N LEU A 209 -21.23 -14.57 27.11
CA LEU A 209 -21.56 -14.98 25.74
C LEU A 209 -20.34 -14.96 24.81
N THR A 210 -20.32 -15.86 23.83
CA THR A 210 -19.39 -15.84 22.70
C THR A 210 -20.17 -15.73 21.37
N PRO A 211 -19.66 -15.01 20.35
CA PRO A 211 -20.38 -14.83 19.08
C PRO A 211 -20.20 -16.04 18.14
N GLY A 212 -21.24 -16.39 17.39
CA GLY A 212 -21.30 -17.64 16.61
C GLY A 212 -21.79 -17.51 15.15
N GLY A 213 -21.75 -16.31 14.56
CA GLY A 213 -22.25 -16.07 13.20
C GLY A 213 -23.77 -15.93 13.15
N GLY A 214 -24.43 -16.24 12.03
CA GLY A 214 -25.87 -16.08 11.90
C GLY A 214 -26.43 -16.49 10.53
N ALA A 215 -27.71 -16.18 10.32
CA ALA A 215 -28.44 -16.43 9.07
C ALA A 215 -29.32 -15.22 8.72
N PHE A 216 -29.56 -15.02 7.43
CA PHE A 216 -30.46 -13.98 6.91
C PHE A 216 -31.77 -14.61 6.44
N PHE A 217 -32.87 -13.90 6.66
CA PHE A 217 -34.22 -14.34 6.33
C PHE A 217 -34.97 -13.24 5.56
N ASP A 218 -36.15 -13.60 5.05
CA ASP A 218 -37.07 -12.70 4.35
C ASP A 218 -36.36 -11.78 3.34
N THR A 219 -36.55 -10.47 3.50
CA THR A 219 -36.05 -9.45 2.59
C THR A 219 -34.52 -9.40 2.57
N LEU A 220 -33.85 -9.40 3.74
CA LEU A 220 -32.38 -9.34 3.81
C LEU A 220 -31.72 -10.59 3.23
N GLY A 221 -32.32 -11.78 3.40
CA GLY A 221 -31.81 -13.02 2.81
C GLY A 221 -31.88 -13.04 1.28
N SER A 222 -32.66 -12.14 0.69
CA SER A 222 -32.75 -11.97 -0.76
C SER A 222 -31.84 -10.87 -1.31
N TRP A 223 -31.23 -10.05 -0.45
CA TRP A 223 -30.41 -8.93 -0.88
C TRP A 223 -29.13 -9.38 -1.56
N TRP A 224 -28.66 -8.54 -2.50
CA TRP A 224 -27.49 -8.82 -3.33
C TRP A 224 -26.22 -8.95 -2.49
N GLU A 225 -26.03 -8.06 -1.52
CA GLU A 225 -24.93 -8.10 -0.56
C GLU A 225 -25.49 -7.95 0.85
N CYS A 226 -25.44 -9.02 1.64
CA CYS A 226 -25.74 -8.98 3.07
C CYS A 226 -24.75 -9.90 3.80
N ASN A 227 -23.99 -9.35 4.74
CA ASN A 227 -22.89 -10.06 5.39
C ASN A 227 -22.84 -9.78 6.88
N TYR A 228 -22.52 -10.81 7.66
CA TYR A 228 -21.99 -10.63 9.00
C TYR A 228 -20.54 -10.20 8.89
N LEU A 229 -20.19 -9.08 9.52
CA LEU A 229 -18.81 -8.66 9.65
C LEU A 229 -18.12 -9.50 10.74
N ALA A 230 -16.80 -9.61 10.63
CA ALA A 230 -16.00 -10.25 11.68
C ALA A 230 -16.22 -9.52 13.02
N PRO A 231 -16.50 -10.24 14.12
CA PRO A 231 -16.76 -9.61 15.41
C PRO A 231 -15.57 -8.77 15.91
N GLU A 232 -15.87 -7.61 16.46
CA GLU A 232 -14.89 -6.65 16.98
C GLU A 232 -14.80 -6.79 18.51
N VAL A 233 -13.75 -7.48 18.97
CA VAL A 233 -13.52 -7.75 20.40
C VAL A 233 -13.07 -6.48 21.13
N ASN A 234 -13.61 -6.25 22.33
CA ASN A 234 -13.32 -5.09 23.18
C ASN A 234 -13.70 -3.75 22.54
N HIS A 235 -14.75 -3.72 21.72
CA HIS A 235 -15.21 -2.54 21.01
C HIS A 235 -16.73 -2.38 21.08
N PRO A 236 -17.24 -1.14 21.32
CA PRO A 236 -16.51 0.05 21.76
C PRO A 236 -16.11 -0.04 23.24
N THR A 237 -16.67 -1.00 23.97
CA THR A 237 -16.46 -1.20 25.40
C THR A 237 -15.51 -2.37 25.66
N THR A 238 -14.57 -2.22 26.58
CA THR A 238 -13.73 -3.34 27.06
C THR A 238 -14.59 -4.48 27.62
N ASN A 239 -14.22 -5.73 27.35
CA ASN A 239 -14.95 -6.97 27.69
C ASN A 239 -16.30 -7.16 27.00
N LYS A 240 -16.56 -6.40 25.93
CA LYS A 240 -17.71 -6.61 25.09
C LYS A 240 -17.28 -6.79 23.64
N THR A 241 -17.99 -7.65 22.92
CA THR A 241 -17.73 -7.88 21.49
C THR A 241 -18.91 -7.37 20.69
N THR A 242 -18.62 -6.58 19.66
CA THR A 242 -19.65 -6.14 18.72
C THR A 242 -19.66 -7.05 17.49
N GLN A 243 -20.82 -7.61 17.17
CA GLN A 243 -21.09 -8.27 15.91
C GLN A 243 -21.95 -7.35 15.04
N ALA A 244 -21.69 -7.30 13.74
CA ALA A 244 -22.37 -6.38 12.84
C ALA A 244 -22.91 -7.07 11.59
N ILE A 245 -24.06 -6.59 11.11
CA ILE A 245 -24.65 -6.89 9.81
C ILE A 245 -24.49 -5.64 8.94
N LEU A 246 -24.01 -5.87 7.73
CA LEU A 246 -23.98 -4.88 6.67
C LEU A 246 -24.77 -5.42 5.47
N GLY A 247 -25.83 -4.73 5.06
CA GLY A 247 -26.70 -5.18 3.97
C GLY A 247 -27.06 -4.07 2.99
N TYR A 248 -27.16 -4.41 1.70
CA TYR A 248 -27.58 -3.53 0.61
C TYR A 248 -28.45 -4.27 -0.42
N SER A 249 -29.56 -3.67 -0.82
CA SER A 249 -30.41 -4.11 -1.93
C SER A 249 -29.93 -3.56 -3.28
N ASP A 250 -30.13 -4.31 -4.38
CA ASP A 250 -29.80 -3.83 -5.73
C ASP A 250 -30.84 -2.80 -6.22
N LEU A 251 -30.37 -1.58 -6.51
CA LEU A 251 -31.19 -0.43 -6.85
C LEU A 251 -31.37 -0.22 -8.38
N ASN A 252 -30.76 -1.04 -9.25
CA ASN A 252 -30.63 -0.72 -10.69
C ASN A 252 -31.31 -1.66 -11.71
N GLY A 253 -32.20 -2.55 -11.28
CA GLY A 253 -33.35 -2.95 -12.10
C GLY A 253 -33.39 -4.35 -12.72
N ALA A 254 -34.62 -4.69 -13.11
CA ALA A 254 -35.10 -5.86 -13.86
C ALA A 254 -35.36 -7.19 -13.13
N TYR A 255 -34.89 -7.44 -11.90
CA TYR A 255 -35.28 -8.64 -11.15
C TYR A 255 -35.45 -8.40 -9.62
N TYR A 256 -36.71 -8.26 -9.20
CA TYR A 256 -37.31 -8.94 -8.04
C TYR A 256 -36.60 -8.98 -6.66
N TYR A 257 -35.92 -7.93 -6.20
CA TYR A 257 -35.53 -7.83 -4.78
C TYR A 257 -36.32 -6.71 -4.07
N PRO A 258 -37.06 -7.03 -2.98
CA PRO A 258 -37.87 -6.04 -2.29
C PRO A 258 -36.99 -5.15 -1.40
N TYR A 259 -37.33 -3.86 -1.35
CA TYR A 259 -36.93 -3.00 -0.24
C TYR A 259 -37.40 -3.63 1.08
N LEU A 260 -36.65 -3.42 2.15
CA LEU A 260 -37.13 -3.79 3.47
C LEU A 260 -38.19 -2.75 3.87
N ASN A 261 -39.43 -3.02 3.48
CA ASN A 261 -40.61 -2.23 3.85
C ASN A 261 -41.69 -3.14 4.42
N THR A 262 -41.82 -3.20 5.74
CA THR A 262 -42.77 -4.12 6.39
C THR A 262 -44.22 -3.64 6.29
N SER A 263 -44.44 -2.32 6.19
CA SER A 263 -45.77 -1.74 6.05
C SER A 263 -46.45 -2.11 4.73
N LEU A 264 -45.67 -2.28 3.66
CA LEU A 264 -46.16 -2.72 2.35
C LEU A 264 -46.53 -4.22 2.31
N VAL A 265 -46.03 -5.01 3.26
CA VAL A 265 -46.33 -6.44 3.36
C VAL A 265 -47.59 -6.66 4.18
N ASP A 266 -47.55 -6.33 5.47
CA ASP A 266 -48.68 -6.49 6.40
C ASP A 266 -48.64 -5.55 7.61
N ASN A 267 -47.63 -4.67 7.69
CA ASN A 267 -47.40 -3.74 8.79
C ASN A 267 -47.21 -4.41 10.17
N ASN A 268 -46.68 -5.63 10.18
CA ASN A 268 -46.24 -6.36 11.38
C ASN A 268 -44.71 -6.51 11.41
N TYR A 269 -44.19 -7.09 12.49
CA TYR A 269 -42.78 -7.47 12.60
C TYR A 269 -42.43 -8.62 11.67
N HIS A 270 -41.32 -8.48 10.93
CA HIS A 270 -40.74 -9.55 10.10
C HIS A 270 -39.34 -9.91 10.61
N GLN A 271 -39.02 -11.20 10.63
CA GLN A 271 -37.72 -11.66 11.06
C GLN A 271 -36.76 -11.54 9.87
N VAL A 272 -35.77 -10.66 9.96
CA VAL A 272 -34.87 -10.38 8.84
C VAL A 272 -33.52 -11.06 8.98
N ALA A 273 -33.12 -11.40 10.20
CA ALA A 273 -31.86 -12.08 10.48
C ALA A 273 -31.94 -12.88 11.79
N SER A 274 -30.91 -13.67 12.06
CA SER A 274 -30.61 -14.18 13.40
C SER A 274 -29.12 -14.35 13.59
N PHE A 275 -28.58 -14.03 14.75
CA PHE A 275 -27.19 -14.35 15.08
C PHE A 275 -27.13 -15.38 16.20
N ASN A 276 -26.15 -16.25 16.13
CA ASN A 276 -25.92 -17.26 17.15
C ASN A 276 -25.00 -16.68 18.23
N VAL A 277 -25.35 -16.92 19.48
CA VAL A 277 -24.45 -16.74 20.62
C VAL A 277 -24.36 -18.04 21.38
N ARG A 278 -23.19 -18.33 21.96
CA ARG A 278 -23.01 -19.44 22.88
C ARG A 278 -22.95 -18.90 24.30
N VAL A 279 -23.68 -19.53 25.21
CA VAL A 279 -23.59 -19.26 26.65
C VAL A 279 -22.32 -19.89 27.19
N ILE A 280 -21.45 -19.08 27.79
CA ILE A 280 -20.20 -19.54 28.38
C ILE A 280 -20.53 -20.54 29.50
N PRO A 281 -19.95 -21.75 29.46
CA PRO A 281 -20.21 -22.77 30.46
C PRO A 281 -19.42 -22.48 31.74
N ASP A 282 -19.80 -21.44 32.49
CA ASP A 282 -19.27 -21.16 33.82
C ASP A 282 -20.41 -21.31 34.85
N PRO A 283 -20.32 -22.26 35.79
CA PRO A 283 -21.29 -22.43 36.88
C PRO A 283 -21.57 -21.16 37.69
N SER A 284 -20.63 -20.20 37.72
CA SER A 284 -20.80 -18.94 38.42
C SER A 284 -21.96 -18.11 37.83
N HIS A 285 -22.30 -18.30 36.55
CA HIS A 285 -23.35 -17.56 35.84
C HIS A 285 -24.77 -18.11 36.03
N ILE A 286 -24.97 -19.22 36.76
CA ILE A 286 -26.30 -19.77 37.02
C ILE A 286 -27.15 -18.76 37.81
N ASP A 287 -28.42 -18.63 37.43
CA ASP A 287 -29.39 -17.66 37.97
C ASP A 287 -28.99 -16.19 37.75
N GLN A 288 -28.01 -15.92 36.86
CA GLN A 288 -27.66 -14.59 36.39
C GLN A 288 -28.33 -14.28 35.04
N PHE A 289 -28.22 -13.03 34.61
CA PHE A 289 -28.72 -12.58 33.31
C PHE A 289 -27.69 -11.73 32.60
N THR A 290 -27.78 -11.69 31.27
CA THR A 290 -27.01 -10.80 30.42
C THR A 290 -27.91 -10.17 29.36
N ASP A 291 -27.65 -8.92 29.02
CA ASP A 291 -28.38 -8.19 27.99
C ASP A 291 -27.54 -8.14 26.71
N ILE A 292 -28.14 -8.45 25.57
CA ILE A 292 -27.57 -8.17 24.26
C ILE A 292 -28.17 -6.85 23.81
N VAL A 293 -27.30 -5.85 23.67
CA VAL A 293 -27.69 -4.47 23.39
C VAL A 293 -27.22 -4.05 22.01
N PHE A 294 -27.73 -2.93 21.51
CA PHE A 294 -27.23 -2.35 20.27
C PHE A 294 -25.92 -1.60 20.56
N GLY A 295 -24.94 -1.81 19.70
CA GLY A 295 -23.57 -1.33 19.89
C GLY A 295 -23.12 -0.34 18.82
N GLU A 296 -21.80 -0.24 18.65
CA GLU A 296 -21.16 0.46 17.54
C GLU A 296 -20.01 -0.40 17.00
N ALA A 297 -19.95 -0.55 15.67
CA ALA A 297 -18.85 -1.22 15.00
C ALA A 297 -17.92 -0.17 14.40
N SER A 298 -16.61 -0.30 14.64
CA SER A 298 -15.61 0.66 14.14
C SER A 298 -15.71 0.84 12.64
N ARG A 299 -16.09 -0.20 11.88
CA ARG A 299 -16.13 -0.13 10.41
C ARG A 299 -17.32 0.56 9.79
N ILE A 300 -18.46 0.56 10.47
CA ILE A 300 -19.74 0.94 9.86
C ILE A 300 -20.62 1.81 10.77
N GLY A 301 -20.18 2.12 12.00
CA GLY A 301 -20.91 2.98 12.92
C GLY A 301 -22.02 2.29 13.71
N PRO A 302 -22.98 3.06 14.25
CA PRO A 302 -24.14 2.54 15.00
C PRO A 302 -25.15 1.82 14.08
N THR A 303 -26.20 1.29 14.69
CA THR A 303 -27.33 0.70 13.97
C THR A 303 -28.11 1.79 13.23
N ALA A 304 -28.23 1.62 11.91
CA ALA A 304 -28.82 2.59 11.01
C ALA A 304 -29.53 1.94 9.84
N PHE A 305 -30.44 2.69 9.26
CA PHE A 305 -31.09 2.35 8.02
C PHE A 305 -30.96 3.50 7.00
N CYS A 306 -30.95 3.15 5.72
CA CYS A 306 -30.92 4.13 4.63
C CYS A 306 -32.02 3.89 3.60
N ASP A 307 -32.58 4.98 3.08
CA ASP A 307 -33.68 4.98 2.10
C ASP A 307 -33.29 4.46 0.70
N GLU A 308 -34.27 4.31 -0.19
CA GLU A 308 -34.10 3.87 -1.59
C GLU A 308 -33.25 4.79 -2.49
N PHE A 309 -32.98 6.01 -2.04
CA PHE A 309 -32.14 6.98 -2.75
C PHE A 309 -30.74 7.07 -2.15
N GLY A 310 -30.46 6.33 -1.07
CA GLY A 310 -29.21 6.42 -0.31
C GLY A 310 -28.97 7.83 0.25
N GLY A 311 -30.05 8.59 0.51
CA GLY A 311 -29.99 10.01 0.84
C GLY A 311 -30.06 10.31 2.34
N THR A 312 -30.84 9.54 3.10
CA THR A 312 -31.08 9.81 4.52
C THR A 312 -30.72 8.60 5.38
N GLU A 313 -29.90 8.83 6.40
CA GLU A 313 -29.58 7.85 7.44
C GLU A 313 -30.45 8.12 8.69
N TRP A 314 -31.18 7.10 9.12
CA TRP A 314 -32.12 7.17 10.23
C TRP A 314 -31.82 6.12 11.29
N ALA A 315 -32.00 6.51 12.54
CA ALA A 315 -31.83 5.64 13.71
C ALA A 315 -33.17 5.02 14.08
N PRO A 316 -33.36 3.70 13.93
CA PRO A 316 -34.56 3.03 14.41
C PRO A 316 -34.57 2.96 15.94
N GLU A 317 -35.76 2.85 16.53
CA GLU A 317 -35.91 2.48 17.93
C GLU A 317 -35.41 1.04 18.14
N CYS A 318 -34.46 0.90 19.05
CA CYS A 318 -33.70 -0.32 19.22
C CYS A 318 -34.05 -1.00 20.55
N HIS A 319 -34.64 -2.20 20.48
CA HIS A 319 -35.10 -2.95 21.65
C HIS A 319 -34.18 -4.15 21.95
N PRO A 320 -33.37 -4.07 23.02
CA PRO A 320 -32.41 -5.12 23.38
C PRO A 320 -33.13 -6.39 23.89
N VAL A 321 -32.38 -7.50 23.97
CA VAL A 321 -32.89 -8.76 24.53
C VAL A 321 -32.12 -9.16 25.78
N ARG A 322 -32.83 -9.72 26.76
CA ARG A 322 -32.24 -10.31 27.97
C ARG A 322 -32.23 -11.83 27.87
N LEU A 323 -31.11 -12.43 28.28
CA LEU A 323 -30.95 -13.87 28.43
C LEU A 323 -30.85 -14.22 29.93
N ASN A 324 -31.73 -15.11 30.40
CA ASN A 324 -31.72 -15.65 31.76
C ASN A 324 -31.01 -17.01 31.75
N ILE A 325 -29.91 -17.13 32.51
CA ILE A 325 -28.99 -18.28 32.42
C ILE A 325 -29.31 -19.32 33.50
N HIS A 326 -29.58 -20.54 33.06
CA HIS A 326 -29.89 -21.70 33.89
C HIS A 326 -28.76 -22.72 33.91
N ALA A 327 -28.79 -23.58 34.93
CA ALA A 327 -27.98 -24.78 34.94
C ALA A 327 -28.31 -25.65 33.71
N SER A 328 -27.28 -26.20 33.08
CA SER A 328 -27.47 -27.11 31.95
C SER A 328 -28.15 -28.41 32.39
N THR A 329 -29.05 -28.93 31.56
CA THR A 329 -29.66 -30.26 31.72
C THR A 329 -28.86 -31.37 31.02
N HIS A 330 -27.82 -31.00 30.28
CA HIS A 330 -27.00 -31.89 29.46
C HIS A 330 -25.74 -32.32 30.23
N SER A 331 -25.27 -33.54 29.99
CA SER A 331 -23.92 -33.96 30.43
C SER A 331 -22.88 -33.50 29.42
N PHE A 332 -21.77 -32.94 29.89
CA PHE A 332 -20.76 -32.42 28.98
C PHE A 332 -19.35 -32.38 29.56
N ILE A 333 -18.39 -32.25 28.65
CA ILE A 333 -17.00 -31.87 28.94
C ILE A 333 -16.71 -30.59 28.13
N ALA A 334 -16.21 -29.58 28.81
CA ALA A 334 -15.93 -28.26 28.23
C ALA A 334 -14.59 -27.70 28.72
N GLY A 335 -14.03 -26.81 27.91
CA GLY A 335 -12.82 -26.08 28.23
C GLY A 335 -12.52 -25.03 27.16
N ARG A 336 -11.32 -24.46 27.27
CA ARG A 336 -10.82 -23.43 26.37
C ARG A 336 -9.45 -23.79 25.83
N VAL A 337 -9.17 -23.41 24.59
CA VAL A 337 -7.82 -23.32 24.03
C VAL A 337 -7.43 -21.85 24.00
N PHE A 338 -6.29 -21.48 24.58
CA PHE A 338 -5.88 -20.08 24.73
C PHE A 338 -4.38 -19.90 24.51
N SER A 339 -3.98 -18.65 24.28
CA SER A 339 -2.59 -18.24 24.16
C SER A 339 -2.00 -18.17 25.56
N ASP A 340 -1.12 -19.10 25.93
CA ASP A 340 -0.47 -19.16 27.24
C ASP A 340 0.97 -18.65 27.07
N ASN A 341 1.16 -17.35 27.28
CA ASN A 341 2.42 -16.67 27.03
C ASN A 341 3.40 -16.85 28.20
N ASP A 342 2.91 -17.07 29.42
CA ASP A 342 3.73 -17.15 30.63
C ASP A 342 3.88 -18.56 31.25
N ASP A 343 3.30 -19.58 30.61
CA ASP A 343 3.32 -21.00 30.98
C ASP A 343 2.60 -21.32 32.31
N ASP A 344 1.66 -20.49 32.74
CA ASP A 344 1.01 -20.69 34.04
C ASP A 344 -0.25 -21.59 33.99
N CYS A 345 -0.63 -22.04 32.79
CA CYS A 345 -1.79 -22.87 32.51
C CYS A 345 -3.14 -22.20 32.83
N THR A 346 -3.17 -20.90 33.01
CA THR A 346 -4.37 -20.09 33.21
C THR A 346 -4.43 -18.97 32.19
N GLN A 347 -5.63 -18.59 31.75
CA GLN A 347 -5.74 -17.51 30.79
C GLN A 347 -5.73 -16.16 31.53
N ASP A 348 -4.67 -15.40 31.33
CA ASP A 348 -4.52 -14.05 31.88
C ASP A 348 -5.25 -12.98 31.05
N GLN A 349 -5.30 -11.75 31.57
CA GLN A 349 -6.04 -10.64 30.94
C GLN A 349 -5.45 -10.21 29.58
N ASP A 350 -4.15 -10.38 29.39
CA ASP A 350 -3.41 -10.10 28.14
C ASP A 350 -3.34 -11.31 27.20
N GLU A 351 -3.94 -12.43 27.60
CA GLU A 351 -4.00 -13.65 26.83
C GLU A 351 -5.34 -13.81 26.11
N ILE A 352 -5.28 -14.33 24.89
CA ILE A 352 -6.46 -14.49 24.04
C ILE A 352 -6.88 -15.94 23.91
N GLY A 353 -8.19 -16.19 23.83
CA GLY A 353 -8.72 -17.45 23.37
C GLY A 353 -8.32 -17.70 21.92
N LEU A 354 -8.00 -18.95 21.59
CA LEU A 354 -7.52 -19.33 20.27
C LEU A 354 -8.64 -20.00 19.46
N PRO A 355 -9.16 -19.33 18.41
CA PRO A 355 -10.27 -19.85 17.63
C PRO A 355 -9.86 -20.88 16.58
N ASN A 356 -10.82 -21.68 16.15
CA ASN A 356 -10.65 -22.69 15.11
C ASN A 356 -9.58 -23.75 15.43
N TRP A 357 -9.41 -24.09 16.71
CA TRP A 357 -8.59 -25.21 17.17
C TRP A 357 -9.46 -26.45 17.28
N THR A 358 -8.92 -27.59 16.87
CA THR A 358 -9.63 -28.85 16.94
C THR A 358 -9.26 -29.58 18.22
N VAL A 359 -10.25 -29.82 19.07
CA VAL A 359 -10.14 -30.66 20.27
C VAL A 359 -10.85 -31.97 20.00
N ILE A 360 -10.26 -33.08 20.43
CA ILE A 360 -10.70 -34.44 20.14
C ILE A 360 -10.96 -35.19 21.45
N LEU A 361 -12.12 -35.85 21.50
CA LEU A 361 -12.60 -36.67 22.59
C LEU A 361 -12.53 -38.15 22.19
N ASP A 362 -11.64 -38.90 22.84
CA ASP A 362 -11.50 -40.35 22.69
C ASP A 362 -12.32 -41.08 23.79
N PRO A 363 -12.88 -42.28 23.53
CA PRO A 363 -12.55 -43.20 22.42
C PRO A 363 -13.36 -43.02 21.14
N ASP A 364 -14.42 -42.20 21.15
CA ASP A 364 -15.34 -42.09 20.01
C ASP A 364 -14.76 -41.25 18.86
N GLY A 365 -13.64 -40.55 19.09
CA GLY A 365 -12.97 -39.71 18.10
C GLY A 365 -13.81 -38.49 17.71
N ILE A 366 -14.71 -38.05 18.60
CA ILE A 366 -15.57 -36.89 18.37
C ILE A 366 -14.69 -35.65 18.45
N SER A 367 -14.86 -34.71 17.52
CA SER A 367 -14.12 -33.45 17.51
C SER A 367 -15.03 -32.26 17.79
N ALA A 368 -14.53 -31.30 18.56
CA ALA A 368 -15.08 -29.96 18.70
C ALA A 368 -14.08 -28.94 18.12
N THR A 369 -14.59 -27.86 17.56
CA THR A 369 -13.77 -26.74 17.09
C THR A 369 -14.00 -25.56 18.02
N THR A 370 -12.93 -24.92 18.47
CA THR A 370 -13.03 -23.76 19.35
C THR A 370 -13.68 -22.57 18.65
N ASP A 371 -14.53 -21.86 19.38
CA ASP A 371 -15.17 -20.64 18.92
C ASP A 371 -14.22 -19.42 18.97
N LEU A 372 -14.76 -18.23 18.70
CA LEU A 372 -13.98 -16.98 18.67
C LEU A 372 -13.30 -16.62 20.00
N SER A 373 -13.78 -17.16 21.11
CA SER A 373 -13.23 -16.98 22.45
C SER A 373 -12.33 -18.15 22.88
N GLY A 374 -12.06 -19.09 21.97
CA GLY A 374 -11.26 -20.28 22.25
C GLY A 374 -12.02 -21.41 22.95
N ASP A 375 -13.33 -21.26 23.19
CA ASP A 375 -14.11 -22.21 23.96
C ASP A 375 -14.59 -23.39 23.10
N TYR A 376 -14.59 -24.59 23.69
CA TYR A 376 -15.11 -25.80 23.08
C TYR A 376 -15.96 -26.61 24.06
N MET A 377 -16.84 -27.46 23.52
CA MET A 377 -17.71 -28.30 24.32
C MET A 377 -18.12 -29.58 23.60
N PHE A 378 -18.22 -30.67 24.35
CA PHE A 378 -18.86 -31.92 23.95
C PHE A 378 -20.09 -32.15 24.83
N ILE A 379 -21.29 -32.15 24.24
CA ILE A 379 -22.58 -32.32 24.96
C ILE A 379 -23.15 -33.73 24.80
N ASP A 380 -24.14 -34.06 25.64
CA ASP A 380 -24.86 -35.32 25.67
C ASP A 380 -23.98 -36.56 25.81
N LEU A 381 -22.93 -36.43 26.60
CA LEU A 381 -21.96 -37.51 26.81
C LEU A 381 -22.48 -38.54 27.81
N PRO A 382 -22.50 -39.85 27.47
CA PRO A 382 -22.75 -40.91 28.44
C PRO A 382 -21.72 -40.93 29.57
N GLU A 383 -22.08 -41.53 30.72
CA GLU A 383 -21.10 -41.77 31.78
C GLU A 383 -19.95 -42.65 31.28
N GLY A 384 -18.71 -42.32 31.63
CA GLY A 384 -17.55 -43.05 31.12
C GLY A 384 -16.20 -42.36 31.34
N LEU A 385 -15.14 -43.07 30.95
CA LEU A 385 -13.79 -42.55 30.93
C LEU A 385 -13.47 -41.99 29.54
N TYR A 386 -13.09 -40.72 29.49
CA TYR A 386 -12.73 -40.00 28.28
C TYR A 386 -11.31 -39.48 28.34
N ASN A 387 -10.66 -39.38 27.18
CA ASN A 387 -9.42 -38.64 27.00
C ASN A 387 -9.68 -37.46 26.07
N VAL A 388 -9.35 -36.26 26.53
CA VAL A 388 -9.46 -35.03 25.74
C VAL A 388 -8.07 -34.58 25.35
N ARG A 389 -7.84 -34.34 24.06
CA ARG A 389 -6.57 -33.87 23.52
C ARG A 389 -6.83 -32.87 22.40
N GLU A 390 -5.91 -31.95 22.20
CA GLU A 390 -5.95 -31.07 21.03
C GLU A 390 -5.21 -31.68 19.82
N ASP A 391 -5.57 -31.22 18.63
CA ASP A 391 -4.77 -31.35 17.42
C ASP A 391 -3.84 -30.13 17.31
N LEU A 392 -2.67 -30.23 17.94
CA LEU A 392 -1.70 -29.13 18.05
C LEU A 392 -1.30 -28.62 16.66
N LYS A 393 -1.48 -27.32 16.43
CA LYS A 393 -1.12 -26.69 15.15
C LYS A 393 0.40 -26.58 14.99
N ALA A 394 0.87 -26.63 13.75
CA ALA A 394 2.27 -26.38 13.44
C ALA A 394 2.71 -24.99 13.93
N ASN A 395 3.97 -24.87 14.38
CA ASN A 395 4.60 -23.64 14.90
C ASN A 395 4.06 -23.14 16.26
N TRP A 396 3.21 -23.93 16.90
CA TRP A 396 2.77 -23.76 18.28
C TRP A 396 3.40 -24.80 19.20
N GLU A 397 3.64 -24.41 20.45
CA GLU A 397 4.01 -25.29 21.54
C GLU A 397 2.83 -25.38 22.51
N MET A 398 2.45 -26.60 22.88
CA MET A 398 1.48 -26.83 23.96
C MET A 398 2.19 -26.60 25.30
N THR A 399 1.67 -25.68 26.09
CA THR A 399 2.17 -25.36 27.44
C THR A 399 1.39 -26.16 28.48
N CYS A 400 0.11 -26.44 28.22
CA CYS A 400 -0.71 -27.29 29.08
C CYS A 400 -1.78 -28.10 28.32
N PRO A 401 -2.17 -29.29 28.84
CA PRO A 401 -1.68 -29.92 30.07
C PRO A 401 -0.27 -30.51 29.92
N ASP A 402 0.40 -30.75 31.05
CA ASP A 402 1.72 -31.39 31.09
C ASP A 402 1.78 -32.69 30.25
N PRO A 403 2.98 -33.08 29.75
CA PRO A 403 3.16 -34.33 29.01
C PRO A 403 2.47 -35.52 29.72
N PRO A 404 1.53 -36.22 29.05
CA PRO A 404 1.46 -36.41 27.60
C PRO A 404 0.57 -35.43 26.80
N GLY A 405 0.10 -34.31 27.38
CA GLY A 405 -0.75 -33.35 26.64
C GLY A 405 -2.20 -33.81 26.47
N VAL A 406 -2.72 -34.56 27.46
CA VAL A 406 -4.06 -35.16 27.43
C VAL A 406 -4.73 -35.04 28.79
N HIS A 407 -6.00 -34.63 28.82
CA HIS A 407 -6.85 -34.67 30.01
C HIS A 407 -7.62 -36.00 30.10
N SER A 408 -7.40 -36.76 31.17
CA SER A 408 -8.16 -38.00 31.43
C SER A 408 -9.31 -37.74 32.41
N ILE A 409 -10.54 -37.85 31.94
CA ILE A 409 -11.76 -37.45 32.67
C ILE A 409 -12.67 -38.66 32.89
N ASN A 410 -13.07 -38.90 34.14
CA ASN A 410 -14.11 -39.87 34.48
C ASN A 410 -15.45 -39.15 34.68
N LEU A 411 -16.28 -39.12 33.63
CA LEU A 411 -17.56 -38.42 33.61
C LEU A 411 -18.66 -39.28 34.28
N PRO A 412 -19.27 -38.82 35.39
CA PRO A 412 -20.41 -39.52 36.00
C PRO A 412 -21.70 -39.34 35.19
N ALA A 413 -22.75 -40.12 35.47
CA ALA A 413 -24.07 -39.93 34.86
C ALA A 413 -24.61 -38.51 35.12
N GLY A 414 -24.97 -37.80 34.05
CA GLY A 414 -25.38 -36.39 34.13
C GLY A 414 -24.24 -35.44 34.53
N GLY A 415 -22.99 -35.91 34.46
CA GLY A 415 -21.82 -35.15 34.86
C GLY A 415 -21.54 -33.95 33.95
N GLN A 416 -21.05 -32.88 34.55
CA GLN A 416 -20.65 -31.65 33.87
C GLN A 416 -19.22 -31.35 34.31
N ILE A 417 -18.29 -31.39 33.36
CA ILE A 417 -16.87 -31.14 33.60
C ILE A 417 -16.48 -29.88 32.84
N TYR A 418 -15.90 -28.94 33.58
CA TYR A 418 -15.45 -27.64 33.11
C TYR A 418 -13.92 -27.58 33.14
N GLU A 419 -13.35 -26.47 32.66
CA GLU A 419 -11.92 -26.14 32.79
C GLU A 419 -10.96 -27.20 32.20
N THR A 420 -11.41 -27.95 31.19
CA THR A 420 -10.54 -28.87 30.44
C THR A 420 -9.69 -28.07 29.45
N ASN A 421 -8.81 -27.20 29.94
CA ASN A 421 -8.18 -26.17 29.12
C ASN A 421 -6.87 -26.64 28.46
N PHE A 422 -6.52 -26.00 27.34
CA PHE A 422 -5.24 -26.17 26.64
C PHE A 422 -4.59 -24.80 26.43
N GLY A 423 -3.40 -24.65 26.99
CA GLY A 423 -2.54 -23.48 26.83
C GLY A 423 -1.58 -23.73 25.69
N ASN A 424 -1.41 -22.73 24.84
CA ASN A 424 -0.58 -22.82 23.65
C ASN A 424 0.22 -21.54 23.45
N ARG A 425 1.51 -21.66 23.11
CA ARG A 425 2.36 -20.53 22.79
C ARG A 425 2.82 -20.56 21.34
N ALA A 426 2.60 -19.46 20.62
CA ALA A 426 3.08 -19.29 19.26
C ALA A 426 4.56 -18.92 19.24
N THR A 427 5.28 -19.50 18.29
CA THR A 427 6.66 -19.10 17.98
C THR A 427 6.65 -17.77 17.21
N LEU A 428 7.35 -16.73 17.67
CA LEU A 428 7.37 -15.42 16.99
C LEU A 428 8.65 -14.62 17.24
N ILE A 429 8.90 -13.66 16.34
CA ILE A 429 9.90 -12.61 16.51
C ILE A 429 9.19 -11.25 16.41
N ALA A 430 9.43 -10.37 17.37
CA ALA A 430 8.88 -9.03 17.42
C ALA A 430 9.93 -8.00 17.82
N GLY A 431 9.68 -6.75 17.44
CA GLY A 431 10.60 -5.67 17.72
C GLY A 431 10.05 -4.30 17.36
N LYS A 432 10.95 -3.32 17.28
CA LYS A 432 10.58 -1.92 17.09
C LYS A 432 11.55 -1.17 16.19
N VAL A 433 11.04 -0.26 15.38
CA VAL A 433 11.85 0.68 14.58
C VAL A 433 11.61 2.09 15.09
N PHE A 434 12.69 2.83 15.34
CA PHE A 434 12.62 4.17 15.93
C PHE A 434 13.54 5.16 15.23
N TYR A 435 13.20 6.44 15.40
CA TYR A 435 13.93 7.54 14.81
C TYR A 435 15.12 7.92 15.68
N ASP A 436 16.30 7.45 15.31
CA ASP A 436 17.54 7.70 16.05
C ASP A 436 18.20 9.01 15.59
N LEU A 437 17.60 10.13 15.97
CA LEU A 437 17.98 11.46 15.50
C LEU A 437 19.46 11.76 15.77
N ASN A 438 19.98 11.33 16.91
CA ASN A 438 21.36 11.60 17.31
C ASN A 438 22.36 10.54 16.78
N GLY A 439 21.88 9.38 16.32
CA GLY A 439 22.65 8.26 15.79
C GLY A 439 23.46 7.51 16.82
N ASP A 440 22.98 7.44 18.07
CA ASP A 440 23.67 6.75 19.17
C ASP A 440 23.24 5.27 19.32
N GLY A 441 22.28 4.82 18.52
CA GLY A 441 21.75 3.46 18.50
C GLY A 441 20.72 3.17 19.58
N THR A 442 20.27 4.18 20.33
CA THR A 442 19.32 4.03 21.45
C THR A 442 18.16 5.01 21.34
N GLN A 443 16.92 4.54 21.53
CA GLN A 443 15.76 5.43 21.52
C GLN A 443 15.76 6.34 22.76
N ASN A 444 16.04 7.63 22.57
CA ASN A 444 16.10 8.66 23.60
C ASN A 444 14.74 9.38 23.80
N GLU A 445 14.63 10.19 24.86
CA GLU A 445 13.47 11.06 25.07
C GLU A 445 13.38 12.12 23.96
N GLY A 446 12.26 12.17 23.24
CA GLY A 446 12.05 13.05 22.09
C GLY A 446 12.34 12.41 20.72
N GLU A 447 12.72 11.13 20.69
CA GLU A 447 12.87 10.35 19.47
C GLU A 447 11.63 9.50 19.18
N ASP A 448 10.95 9.85 18.08
CA ASP A 448 9.68 9.24 17.69
C ASP A 448 9.85 7.82 17.14
N ASN A 449 8.74 7.09 17.04
CA ASN A 449 8.70 5.77 16.42
C ASN A 449 8.57 5.88 14.89
N LEU A 450 9.13 4.91 14.17
CA LEU A 450 9.08 4.89 12.71
C LEU A 450 8.02 3.90 12.20
N ARG A 451 6.87 4.44 11.80
CA ARG A 451 5.74 3.71 11.18
C ARG A 451 5.96 3.47 9.69
N ASN A 452 5.35 2.43 9.12
CA ASN A 452 5.40 2.08 7.70
C ASN A 452 6.80 1.71 7.16
N TRP A 453 7.64 1.12 7.99
CA TRP A 453 8.95 0.61 7.59
C TRP A 453 8.91 -0.88 7.36
N THR A 454 9.47 -1.33 6.24
CA THR A 454 9.54 -2.75 5.91
C THR A 454 10.67 -3.42 6.67
N VAL A 455 10.34 -4.49 7.40
CA VAL A 455 11.30 -5.38 8.05
C VAL A 455 11.25 -6.72 7.33
N ASN A 456 12.42 -7.27 7.01
CA ASN A 456 12.59 -8.53 6.30
C ASN A 456 13.16 -9.61 7.23
N LEU A 457 12.77 -10.86 7.01
CA LEU A 457 13.17 -12.03 7.78
C LEU A 457 13.62 -13.16 6.83
N ILE A 458 14.83 -13.67 7.01
CA ILE A 458 15.47 -14.72 6.18
C ILE A 458 15.90 -15.89 7.08
N PRO A 459 15.72 -17.17 6.71
CA PRO A 459 15.25 -17.69 5.43
C PRO A 459 13.73 -17.50 5.21
N GLY A 460 13.34 -17.38 3.93
CA GLY A 460 11.95 -17.21 3.48
C GLY A 460 11.65 -15.83 2.88
N PRO A 461 10.52 -15.65 2.17
CA PRO A 461 10.07 -14.35 1.65
C PRO A 461 9.23 -13.60 2.71
N HIS A 462 9.63 -13.66 3.99
CA HIS A 462 8.87 -13.05 5.08
C HIS A 462 9.22 -11.57 5.19
N SER A 463 8.23 -10.70 5.05
CA SER A 463 8.34 -9.28 5.37
C SER A 463 7.11 -8.80 6.12
N THR A 464 7.29 -7.77 6.94
CA THR A 464 6.22 -7.10 7.68
C THR A 464 6.49 -5.60 7.67
N VAL A 465 5.50 -4.82 8.09
CA VAL A 465 5.58 -3.36 8.11
C VAL A 465 5.28 -2.86 9.52
N THR A 466 6.01 -1.85 9.98
CA THR A 466 5.79 -1.29 11.31
C THR A 466 4.46 -0.56 11.45
N ASP A 467 3.81 -0.73 12.60
CA ASP A 467 2.56 -0.06 12.96
C ASP A 467 2.76 1.43 13.34
N ILE A 468 1.70 2.08 13.84
CA ILE A 468 1.71 3.49 14.26
C ILE A 468 2.71 3.77 15.38
N ASP A 469 3.00 2.77 16.20
CA ASP A 469 3.91 2.82 17.33
C ASP A 469 5.31 2.30 16.98
N GLY A 470 5.56 2.01 15.69
CA GLY A 470 6.82 1.52 15.17
C GLY A 470 7.10 0.06 15.47
N ASN A 471 6.12 -0.71 15.97
CA ASN A 471 6.30 -2.11 16.29
C ASN A 471 6.12 -2.99 15.06
N TYR A 472 6.85 -4.10 15.01
CA TYR A 472 6.69 -5.13 13.99
C TYR A 472 6.66 -6.52 14.62
N VAL A 473 5.98 -7.45 13.95
CA VAL A 473 5.87 -8.85 14.39
C VAL A 473 5.91 -9.81 13.20
N PHE A 474 6.62 -10.91 13.38
CA PHE A 474 6.61 -12.11 12.56
C PHE A 474 6.02 -13.27 13.38
N PRO A 475 4.70 -13.52 13.28
CA PRO A 475 4.05 -14.57 14.04
C PRO A 475 4.18 -15.95 13.35
N PHE A 476 3.99 -17.01 14.13
CA PHE A 476 3.87 -18.41 13.66
C PHE A 476 5.10 -18.92 12.89
N LEU A 477 6.30 -18.58 13.38
CA LEU A 477 7.55 -18.99 12.76
C LEU A 477 7.88 -20.46 13.05
N SER A 478 8.49 -21.16 12.10
CA SER A 478 9.07 -22.46 12.39
C SER A 478 10.28 -22.31 13.30
N ALA A 479 10.62 -23.37 14.05
CA ALA A 479 11.89 -23.41 14.77
C ALA A 479 13.05 -23.47 13.76
N ASP A 480 13.85 -22.40 13.66
CA ASP A 480 15.02 -22.30 12.80
C ASP A 480 15.91 -21.09 13.22
N ASN A 481 17.00 -20.88 12.49
CA ASN A 481 17.82 -19.68 12.60
C ASN A 481 17.38 -18.62 11.59
N TYR A 482 17.14 -17.41 12.08
CA TYR A 482 16.67 -16.27 11.29
C TYR A 482 17.64 -15.09 11.34
N PHE A 483 17.68 -14.35 10.23
CA PHE A 483 18.25 -13.01 10.12
C PHE A 483 17.12 -12.01 9.92
N VAL A 484 17.05 -11.00 10.78
CA VAL A 484 16.10 -9.89 10.68
C VAL A 484 16.85 -8.66 10.19
N SER A 485 16.31 -7.96 9.19
CA SER A 485 16.92 -6.76 8.61
C SER A 485 15.87 -5.69 8.32
N LEU A 486 16.23 -4.42 8.48
CA LEU A 486 15.39 -3.29 8.07
C LEU A 486 15.64 -2.96 6.59
N GLU A 487 14.58 -2.78 5.80
CA GLU A 487 14.69 -2.18 4.47
C GLU A 487 14.77 -0.66 4.63
N LEU A 488 15.95 -0.10 4.35
CA LEU A 488 16.16 1.34 4.43
C LEU A 488 15.38 2.05 3.32
N GLN A 489 14.60 3.06 3.70
CA GLN A 489 14.04 4.01 2.75
C GLN A 489 15.19 4.81 2.09
N PRO A 490 15.00 5.32 0.86
CA PRO A 490 15.95 6.23 0.24
C PRO A 490 16.31 7.37 1.21
N ASN A 491 17.59 7.73 1.29
CA ASN A 491 18.09 8.84 2.10
C ASN A 491 18.10 8.64 3.62
N TRP A 492 17.82 7.41 4.07
CA TRP A 492 18.00 7.00 5.46
C TRP A 492 19.25 6.16 5.63
N GLU A 493 19.82 6.20 6.84
CA GLU A 493 20.86 5.30 7.28
C GLU A 493 20.41 4.53 8.52
N LEU A 494 20.86 3.28 8.59
CA LEU A 494 20.72 2.47 9.78
C LEU A 494 21.77 2.89 10.79
N THR A 495 21.34 3.19 12.00
CA THR A 495 22.21 3.53 13.13
C THR A 495 22.30 2.37 14.13
N TYR A 496 21.34 1.44 14.10
CA TYR A 496 21.36 0.22 14.90
C TYR A 496 20.57 -0.92 14.24
N PRO A 497 21.02 -2.18 14.32
CA PRO A 497 22.25 -2.64 14.95
C PRO A 497 23.52 -2.29 14.14
N ASP A 498 24.67 -2.38 14.79
CA ASP A 498 25.98 -2.19 14.15
C ASP A 498 26.18 -3.12 12.92
N PRO A 499 27.09 -2.78 11.99
CA PRO A 499 27.40 -3.62 10.84
C PRO A 499 27.59 -5.10 11.23
N PRO A 500 26.84 -6.04 10.61
CA PRO A 500 26.24 -5.94 9.29
C PRO A 500 24.84 -5.31 9.20
N GLY A 501 24.26 -4.78 10.29
CA GLY A 501 22.94 -4.14 10.25
C GLY A 501 21.76 -5.11 10.30
N THR A 502 21.99 -6.32 10.84
CA THR A 502 20.99 -7.39 10.95
C THR A 502 21.02 -8.03 12.33
N HIS A 503 19.86 -8.49 12.81
CA HIS A 503 19.78 -9.34 14.01
C HIS A 503 19.81 -10.82 13.63
N PHE A 504 20.58 -11.62 14.36
CA PHE A 504 20.53 -13.08 14.26
C PHE A 504 19.74 -13.66 15.43
N VAL A 505 18.73 -14.48 15.14
CA VAL A 505 17.87 -15.12 16.13
C VAL A 505 17.87 -16.63 15.88
N SER A 506 18.22 -17.41 16.90
CA SER A 506 18.01 -18.86 16.90
C SER A 506 16.72 -19.15 17.66
N LEU A 507 15.73 -19.71 16.97
CA LEU A 507 14.36 -19.83 17.44
C LEU A 507 13.99 -21.31 17.66
N SER A 508 13.55 -21.65 18.87
CA SER A 508 12.95 -22.94 19.20
C SER A 508 11.42 -22.89 19.07
N LEU A 509 10.77 -24.06 18.97
CA LEU A 509 9.30 -24.13 18.92
C LEU A 509 8.72 -23.50 20.20
N GLY A 510 7.68 -22.68 20.06
CA GLY A 510 7.05 -21.94 21.15
C GLY A 510 7.84 -20.72 21.62
N GLN A 511 9.05 -20.47 21.12
CA GLN A 511 9.87 -19.36 21.59
C GLN A 511 9.35 -18.02 21.05
N GLN A 512 9.18 -17.06 21.95
CA GLN A 512 8.85 -15.68 21.61
C GLN A 512 10.08 -14.80 21.87
N VAL A 513 10.50 -14.04 20.87
CA VAL A 513 11.63 -13.10 20.99
C VAL A 513 11.12 -11.68 20.75
N TYR A 514 11.24 -10.83 21.75
CA TYR A 514 10.82 -9.43 21.71
C TYR A 514 12.03 -8.49 21.66
N ASP A 515 11.76 -7.19 21.54
CA ASP A 515 12.75 -6.10 21.66
C ASP A 515 13.89 -6.11 20.63
N LEU A 516 13.67 -6.68 19.44
CA LEU A 516 14.61 -6.49 18.32
C LEU A 516 14.48 -5.08 17.74
N LYS A 517 15.40 -4.20 18.13
CA LYS A 517 15.34 -2.78 17.75
C LYS A 517 16.09 -2.50 16.46
N PHE A 518 15.55 -1.61 15.64
CA PHE A 518 16.28 -0.92 14.58
C PHE A 518 16.22 0.59 14.80
N GLY A 519 17.38 1.22 14.85
CA GLY A 519 17.51 2.67 14.84
C GLY A 519 17.81 3.13 13.42
N ALA A 520 17.08 4.14 12.94
CA ALA A 520 17.36 4.74 11.65
C ALA A 520 17.18 6.26 11.71
N ARG A 521 17.92 6.98 10.87
CA ARG A 521 17.77 8.44 10.71
C ARG A 521 17.94 8.88 9.26
N PRO A 522 17.38 10.02 8.85
CA PRO A 522 17.76 10.67 7.61
C PRO A 522 19.25 11.01 7.66
N ARG A 523 19.93 10.91 6.52
CA ARG A 523 21.35 11.30 6.40
C ARG A 523 21.60 12.82 6.55
N GLY A 524 20.59 13.60 6.91
CA GLY A 524 20.57 15.06 6.91
C GLY A 524 19.91 15.62 5.65
N PRO A 525 19.88 16.96 5.47
CA PRO A 525 19.44 17.54 4.21
C PRO A 525 20.39 17.09 3.09
N ILE A 526 19.84 16.43 2.10
CA ILE A 526 20.50 15.84 0.96
C ILE A 526 20.24 16.67 -0.28
N LEU A 527 21.34 17.09 -0.90
CA LEU A 527 21.38 17.52 -2.28
C LEU A 527 21.55 16.27 -3.14
N ASP A 528 20.54 15.94 -3.94
CA ASP A 528 20.54 14.79 -4.85
C ASP A 528 19.78 15.20 -6.12
N LEU A 529 20.53 15.34 -7.21
CA LEU A 529 20.03 15.64 -8.53
C LEU A 529 20.12 14.37 -9.37
N SER A 530 19.41 14.34 -10.49
CA SER A 530 19.57 13.27 -11.46
C SER A 530 19.18 13.75 -12.84
N CYS A 531 19.75 13.14 -13.87
CA CYS A 531 19.29 13.36 -15.23
C CYS A 531 19.23 12.06 -16.03
N ASP A 532 18.35 12.03 -17.05
CA ASP A 532 18.29 10.97 -18.04
C ASP A 532 18.18 11.57 -19.44
N VAL A 533 18.93 11.04 -20.41
CA VAL A 533 18.90 11.47 -21.81
C VAL A 533 18.34 10.38 -22.72
N GLY A 534 17.57 10.82 -23.70
CA GLY A 534 17.07 10.00 -24.80
C GLY A 534 16.99 10.80 -26.09
N GLY A 535 16.65 10.14 -27.20
CA GLY A 535 16.40 10.86 -28.45
C GLY A 535 15.49 10.12 -29.41
N THR A 536 14.85 10.88 -30.30
CA THR A 536 14.07 10.31 -31.42
C THR A 536 14.98 9.52 -32.38
N PRO A 537 14.43 8.63 -33.23
CA PRO A 537 15.23 7.83 -34.16
C PRO A 537 16.19 8.63 -35.06
N ALA A 538 17.44 8.20 -35.14
CA ALA A 538 18.47 8.79 -35.99
C ALA A 538 18.37 8.28 -37.43
N ARG A 539 18.09 9.18 -38.38
CA ARG A 539 17.97 8.86 -39.82
C ARG A 539 18.83 9.81 -40.67
N PRO A 540 19.62 9.31 -41.64
CA PRO A 540 20.44 10.17 -42.49
C PRO A 540 19.60 11.19 -43.27
N GLY A 541 19.94 12.47 -43.14
CA GLY A 541 19.25 13.59 -43.80
C GLY A 541 18.01 14.12 -43.07
N PHE A 542 17.67 13.59 -41.89
CA PHE A 542 16.52 14.00 -41.09
C PHE A 542 16.95 14.62 -39.76
N TYR A 543 16.01 15.31 -39.11
CA TYR A 543 16.24 15.90 -37.80
C TYR A 543 16.06 14.86 -36.69
N LYS A 544 16.97 14.87 -35.71
CA LYS A 544 16.86 14.10 -34.45
C LYS A 544 16.61 15.08 -33.31
N VAL A 545 15.79 14.71 -32.34
CA VAL A 545 15.54 15.50 -31.15
C VAL A 545 16.03 14.72 -29.94
N TYR A 546 16.98 15.28 -29.20
CA TYR A 546 17.36 14.80 -27.87
C TYR A 546 16.42 15.39 -26.82
N GLY A 547 16.01 14.58 -25.86
CA GLY A 547 15.28 15.00 -24.67
C GLY A 547 16.07 14.63 -23.42
N VAL A 548 16.21 15.57 -22.49
CA VAL A 548 16.84 15.36 -21.18
C VAL A 548 15.78 15.60 -20.12
N LYS A 549 15.52 14.60 -19.28
CA LYS A 549 14.73 14.76 -18.05
C LYS A 549 15.70 15.02 -16.91
N TYR A 550 15.42 16.02 -16.09
CA TYR A 550 16.15 16.26 -14.84
C TYR A 550 15.19 16.22 -13.67
N ARG A 551 15.70 15.87 -12.49
CA ARG A 551 14.91 15.83 -11.26
C ARG A 551 15.76 16.17 -10.04
N ASN A 552 15.17 16.93 -9.11
CA ASN A 552 15.66 17.02 -7.74
C ASN A 552 15.07 15.88 -6.91
N LYS A 553 15.89 14.89 -6.55
CA LYS A 553 15.55 13.75 -5.70
C LYS A 553 15.88 13.99 -4.22
N GLY A 554 16.68 15.00 -3.95
CA GLY A 554 17.02 15.46 -2.61
C GLY A 554 15.88 16.20 -1.91
N ASP A 555 16.17 16.69 -0.70
CA ASP A 555 15.26 17.47 0.14
C ASP A 555 15.66 18.95 0.25
N LEU A 556 16.74 19.34 -0.42
CA LEU A 556 17.18 20.73 -0.57
C LEU A 556 16.74 21.31 -1.90
N THR A 557 16.25 22.54 -1.90
CA THR A 557 16.16 23.34 -3.12
C THR A 557 17.56 23.58 -3.68
N ALA A 558 17.74 23.37 -4.99
CA ALA A 558 19.06 23.41 -5.62
C ALA A 558 19.07 24.28 -6.88
N ASP A 559 20.18 24.97 -7.10
CA ASP A 559 20.56 25.50 -8.42
C ASP A 559 21.48 24.47 -9.09
N ALA A 560 21.38 24.30 -10.41
CA ALA A 560 22.15 23.29 -11.13
C ALA A 560 22.40 23.70 -12.59
N THR A 561 23.42 23.13 -13.21
CA THR A 561 23.66 23.25 -14.65
C THR A 561 23.53 21.88 -15.30
N VAL A 562 22.68 21.77 -16.32
CA VAL A 562 22.59 20.57 -17.18
C VAL A 562 23.40 20.80 -18.44
N THR A 563 24.31 19.90 -18.77
CA THR A 563 25.12 19.91 -19.99
C THR A 563 24.76 18.72 -20.88
N LEU A 564 24.53 18.96 -22.17
CA LEU A 564 24.33 17.93 -23.19
C LEU A 564 25.47 17.99 -24.21
N VAL A 565 26.23 16.89 -24.33
CA VAL A 565 27.31 16.71 -25.28
C VAL A 565 26.80 15.91 -26.48
N LEU A 566 26.69 16.59 -27.63
CA LEU A 566 26.21 16.00 -28.87
C LEU A 566 27.33 15.25 -29.63
N PRO A 567 27.00 14.15 -30.33
CA PRO A 567 27.97 13.42 -31.14
C PRO A 567 28.60 14.28 -32.24
N GLY A 568 29.87 14.03 -32.57
CA GLY A 568 30.60 14.77 -33.62
C GLY A 568 29.99 14.64 -35.03
N GLN A 569 29.15 13.64 -35.24
CA GLN A 569 28.50 13.33 -36.51
C GLN A 569 27.21 14.12 -36.75
N VAL A 570 26.65 14.80 -35.73
CA VAL A 570 25.44 15.62 -35.90
C VAL A 570 25.79 17.09 -36.08
N GLU A 571 24.89 17.83 -36.72
CA GLU A 571 25.05 19.25 -37.00
C GLU A 571 24.00 20.06 -36.22
N TYR A 572 24.44 20.87 -35.25
CA TYR A 572 23.57 21.80 -34.52
C TYR A 572 23.84 23.26 -34.90
N SER A 573 25.11 23.69 -34.85
CA SER A 573 25.51 25.08 -35.09
C SER A 573 25.36 25.57 -36.54
N THR A 574 25.34 24.65 -37.52
CA THR A 574 25.26 24.96 -38.95
C THR A 574 23.84 24.92 -39.51
N CYS A 575 22.86 24.39 -38.77
CA CYS A 575 21.51 24.11 -39.27
C CYS A 575 20.43 25.08 -38.72
N THR A 576 20.82 26.30 -38.38
CA THR A 576 19.87 27.39 -38.06
C THR A 576 19.05 27.76 -39.32
N PRO A 577 17.73 28.01 -39.23
CA PRO A 577 16.94 28.26 -38.01
C PRO A 577 16.21 27.04 -37.42
N PHE A 578 16.40 25.83 -37.96
CA PHE A 578 15.58 24.66 -37.57
C PHE A 578 16.08 23.97 -36.31
N CYS A 579 17.40 23.92 -36.11
CA CYS A 579 17.98 23.49 -34.84
C CYS A 579 17.63 24.48 -33.73
N ARG A 580 16.95 24.00 -32.69
CA ARG A 580 16.59 24.77 -31.50
C ARG A 580 16.70 23.90 -30.26
N CYS A 581 16.99 24.55 -29.15
CA CYS A 581 16.81 24.01 -27.81
C CYS A 581 15.58 24.63 -27.17
N VAL A 582 14.88 23.89 -26.31
CA VAL A 582 13.75 24.42 -25.54
C VAL A 582 13.85 23.89 -24.10
N PRO A 583 13.87 24.78 -23.08
CA PRO A 583 14.08 26.23 -23.17
C PRO A 583 15.39 26.62 -23.88
N ASP A 584 15.58 27.91 -24.14
CA ASP A 584 16.82 28.40 -24.77
C ASP A 584 18.04 27.97 -23.94
N CYS A 585 19.08 27.51 -24.64
CA CYS A 585 20.32 26.98 -24.08
C CYS A 585 21.50 27.91 -24.36
N GLN A 586 22.56 27.75 -23.56
CA GLN A 586 23.86 28.37 -23.78
C GLN A 586 24.76 27.42 -24.59
N PHE A 587 25.75 28.00 -25.28
CA PHE A 587 26.71 27.26 -26.10
C PHE A 587 28.11 27.36 -25.48
N GLU A 588 28.59 26.24 -24.94
CA GLU A 588 29.96 26.12 -24.46
C GLU A 588 30.93 25.82 -25.61
N SER A 589 30.45 25.05 -26.59
CA SER A 589 31.18 24.65 -27.80
C SER A 589 30.19 24.30 -28.93
N PRO A 590 30.65 24.05 -30.18
CA PRO A 590 29.76 23.70 -31.29
C PRO A 590 28.82 22.50 -31.03
N ASN A 591 29.23 21.57 -30.16
CA ASN A 591 28.50 20.34 -29.83
C ASN A 591 28.20 20.20 -28.33
N THR A 592 28.28 21.29 -27.56
CA THR A 592 28.01 21.27 -26.12
C THR A 592 27.00 22.35 -25.78
N LEU A 593 25.83 21.91 -25.30
CA LEU A 593 24.71 22.77 -24.91
C LEU A 593 24.57 22.75 -23.40
N SER A 594 24.28 23.89 -22.78
CA SER A 594 24.09 24.01 -21.33
C SER A 594 22.80 24.77 -20.97
N TRP A 595 22.18 24.39 -19.84
CA TRP A 595 21.04 25.07 -19.24
C TRP A 595 21.29 25.29 -17.76
N ASP A 596 21.14 26.54 -17.31
CA ASP A 596 21.18 26.88 -15.89
C ASP A 596 19.77 26.78 -15.30
N LEU A 597 19.62 25.92 -14.30
CA LEU A 597 18.41 25.69 -13.52
C LEU A 597 18.54 26.41 -12.18
N THR A 598 17.53 27.20 -11.81
CA THR A 598 17.55 27.97 -10.56
C THR A 598 16.33 27.63 -9.70
N GLY A 599 16.55 27.39 -8.42
CA GLY A 599 15.50 27.20 -7.43
C GLY A 599 14.72 25.89 -7.60
N LEU A 600 15.37 24.83 -8.08
CA LEU A 600 14.75 23.53 -8.32
C LEU A 600 14.23 22.95 -7.00
N LEU A 601 12.91 22.91 -6.82
CA LEU A 601 12.25 22.50 -5.58
C LEU A 601 12.39 20.99 -5.34
N GLN A 602 12.17 20.56 -4.10
CA GLN A 602 12.17 19.14 -3.73
C GLN A 602 11.17 18.36 -4.59
N GLY A 603 11.63 17.26 -5.20
CA GLY A 603 10.82 16.40 -6.07
C GLY A 603 10.53 16.97 -7.46
N GLU A 604 10.90 18.23 -7.73
CA GLU A 604 10.63 18.90 -9.00
C GLU A 604 11.32 18.18 -10.15
N THR A 605 10.58 18.02 -11.26
CA THR A 605 11.03 17.35 -12.48
C THR A 605 10.81 18.28 -13.66
N GLY A 606 11.78 18.36 -14.55
CA GLY A 606 11.65 19.12 -15.78
C GLY A 606 12.24 18.41 -17.00
N TRP A 607 12.01 19.01 -18.17
CA TRP A 607 12.41 18.47 -19.46
C TRP A 607 13.09 19.55 -20.30
N LEU A 608 14.20 19.17 -20.93
CA LEU A 608 14.96 19.96 -21.89
C LEU A 608 14.97 19.21 -23.22
N ARG A 609 15.01 19.91 -24.34
CA ARG A 609 15.18 19.26 -25.64
C ARG A 609 16.10 20.04 -26.56
N ALA A 610 16.79 19.34 -27.44
CA ALA A 610 17.64 19.90 -28.49
C ALA A 610 17.42 19.18 -29.83
N MET A 611 17.06 19.92 -30.87
CA MET A 611 16.88 19.40 -32.23
C MET A 611 18.16 19.59 -33.05
N VAL A 612 18.68 18.51 -33.63
CA VAL A 612 19.91 18.46 -34.45
C VAL A 612 19.60 17.92 -35.85
N LEU A 613 20.42 18.25 -36.85
CA LEU A 613 20.41 17.57 -38.14
C LEU A 613 21.35 16.35 -38.09
N VAL A 614 20.88 15.19 -38.55
CA VAL A 614 21.75 14.06 -38.90
C VAL A 614 22.09 14.21 -40.40
N PRO A 615 23.34 14.54 -40.78
CA PRO A 615 23.70 14.73 -42.17
C PRO A 615 23.43 13.48 -43.02
N SER A 616 23.04 13.66 -44.29
CA SER A 616 22.84 12.55 -45.22
C SER A 616 24.13 11.77 -45.56
N THR A 617 25.28 12.30 -45.16
CA THR A 617 26.60 11.65 -45.28
C THR A 617 26.92 10.68 -44.14
N VAL A 618 26.10 10.61 -43.10
CA VAL A 618 26.27 9.64 -42.02
C VAL A 618 25.68 8.31 -42.49
N ASP A 619 26.52 7.30 -42.63
CA ASP A 619 26.10 5.98 -43.09
C ASP A 619 25.21 5.27 -42.04
N PRO A 620 24.17 4.51 -42.47
CA PRO A 620 23.46 3.61 -41.58
C PRO A 620 24.42 2.60 -40.91
N GLY A 621 24.19 2.30 -39.63
CA GLY A 621 25.06 1.44 -38.83
C GLY A 621 26.05 2.19 -37.94
N ILE A 622 26.20 3.51 -38.12
CA ILE A 622 27.02 4.33 -37.22
C ILE A 622 26.25 4.58 -35.92
N SER A 623 26.88 4.33 -34.77
CA SER A 623 26.34 4.70 -33.46
C SER A 623 26.57 6.18 -33.18
N LEU A 624 25.50 6.88 -32.79
CA LEU A 624 25.53 8.22 -32.23
C LEU A 624 25.42 8.08 -30.72
N SER A 625 26.43 8.58 -30.00
CA SER A 625 26.44 8.60 -28.54
C SER A 625 26.40 10.04 -28.04
N SER A 626 25.50 10.30 -27.11
CA SER A 626 25.28 11.60 -26.48
C SER A 626 25.28 11.43 -24.97
N THR A 627 25.85 12.39 -24.25
CA THR A 627 25.92 12.35 -22.78
C THR A 627 25.26 13.59 -22.21
N ALA A 628 24.37 13.39 -21.24
CA ALA A 628 23.87 14.45 -20.38
C ALA A 628 24.50 14.35 -18.99
N GLU A 629 24.82 15.50 -18.41
CA GLU A 629 25.33 15.62 -17.05
C GLU A 629 24.61 16.76 -16.33
N ILE A 630 24.17 16.54 -15.10
CA ILE A 630 23.66 17.60 -14.22
C ILE A 630 24.64 17.80 -13.05
N ILE A 631 25.02 19.05 -12.80
CA ILE A 631 25.96 19.41 -11.74
C ILE A 631 25.30 20.46 -10.85
N PRO A 632 25.22 20.26 -9.52
CA PRO A 632 24.73 21.31 -8.63
C PRO A 632 25.67 22.52 -8.61
N ALA A 633 25.11 23.72 -8.51
CA ALA A 633 25.89 24.95 -8.47
C ALA A 633 26.73 25.09 -7.18
N VAL A 634 26.25 24.52 -6.06
CA VAL A 634 26.91 24.50 -4.75
C VAL A 634 26.57 23.21 -4.01
N GLY A 635 27.56 22.64 -3.32
CA GLY A 635 27.41 21.42 -2.53
C GLY A 635 27.80 20.17 -3.31
N ASP A 636 28.01 19.08 -2.58
CA ASP A 636 28.26 17.77 -3.18
C ASP A 636 26.95 17.01 -3.29
N ASP A 637 26.73 16.41 -4.45
CA ASP A 637 25.60 15.52 -4.68
C ASP A 637 25.78 14.21 -3.90
N ALA A 638 24.74 13.76 -3.21
CA ALA A 638 24.79 12.55 -2.40
C ALA A 638 24.84 11.26 -3.22
N TYR A 639 24.36 11.29 -4.47
CA TYR A 639 24.33 10.13 -5.37
C TYR A 639 24.80 10.50 -6.79
N PRO A 640 26.06 10.92 -6.98
CA PRO A 640 26.52 11.51 -8.24
C PRO A 640 26.54 10.55 -9.45
N ILE A 641 26.19 9.27 -9.27
CA ILE A 641 26.21 8.29 -10.36
C ILE A 641 25.00 8.40 -11.29
N ASP A 642 23.87 8.93 -10.83
CA ASP A 642 22.68 9.18 -11.66
C ASP A 642 22.57 10.65 -12.13
N ASN A 643 23.63 11.43 -11.88
CA ASN A 643 23.85 12.74 -12.46
C ASN A 643 24.33 12.69 -13.91
N ILE A 644 24.77 11.53 -14.38
CA ILE A 644 25.26 11.33 -15.74
C ILE A 644 24.39 10.27 -16.42
N SER A 645 23.91 10.57 -17.62
CA SER A 645 23.19 9.62 -18.47
C SER A 645 23.74 9.63 -19.88
N GLU A 646 23.77 8.46 -20.51
CA GLU A 646 24.21 8.27 -21.88
C GLU A 646 23.08 7.70 -22.73
N GLU A 647 22.89 8.25 -23.92
CA GLU A 647 22.09 7.65 -24.97
C GLU A 647 23.01 7.26 -26.12
N THR A 648 22.91 6.00 -26.55
CA THR A 648 23.52 5.52 -27.78
C THR A 648 22.45 4.96 -28.69
N GLN A 649 22.44 5.40 -29.95
CA GLN A 649 21.53 4.90 -30.97
C GLN A 649 22.24 4.71 -32.30
N GLU A 650 21.95 3.61 -32.98
CA GLU A 650 22.42 3.33 -34.34
C GLU A 650 21.62 4.16 -35.36
N VAL A 651 22.32 4.76 -36.33
CA VAL A 651 21.70 5.43 -37.48
C VAL A 651 21.06 4.38 -38.37
N ARG A 652 19.75 4.47 -38.60
CA ARG A 652 18.98 3.47 -39.37
C ARG A 652 18.25 4.11 -40.55
N SER A 653 17.99 3.29 -41.58
CA SER A 653 17.16 3.65 -42.76
C SER A 653 15.68 3.31 -42.51
N SER A 654 14.79 3.40 -43.52
CA SER A 654 13.32 3.21 -43.39
C SER A 654 12.93 2.15 -42.37
N TYR A 655 12.21 2.56 -41.33
CA TYR A 655 11.94 1.76 -40.13
C TYR A 655 10.52 2.04 -39.63
N ASP A 656 9.94 1.12 -38.84
CA ASP A 656 8.64 1.34 -38.20
C ASP A 656 8.78 2.41 -37.11
N PRO A 657 8.12 3.58 -37.25
CA PRO A 657 8.34 4.69 -36.32
C PRO A 657 7.72 4.47 -34.93
N ASN A 658 6.90 3.43 -34.75
CA ASN A 658 6.29 3.05 -33.47
C ASN A 658 6.93 1.77 -32.94
N GLU A 659 8.12 1.89 -32.34
CA GLU A 659 8.97 0.75 -31.97
C GLU A 659 9.36 0.75 -30.48
N LYS A 660 9.84 -0.40 -30.02
CA LYS A 660 10.48 -0.56 -28.73
C LYS A 660 11.92 -1.04 -28.91
N LEU A 661 12.82 -0.42 -28.16
CA LEU A 661 14.25 -0.70 -28.09
C LEU A 661 14.63 -1.09 -26.66
N VAL A 662 15.70 -1.86 -26.52
CA VAL A 662 16.33 -2.21 -25.24
C VAL A 662 17.84 -2.09 -25.34
N SER A 663 18.48 -1.66 -24.26
CA SER A 663 19.93 -1.63 -24.11
C SER A 663 20.33 -2.04 -22.69
N PRO A 664 21.35 -2.89 -22.50
CA PRO A 664 22.00 -3.71 -23.54
C PRO A 664 21.03 -4.69 -24.20
N GLU A 665 21.22 -4.96 -25.49
CA GLU A 665 20.45 -5.95 -26.25
C GLU A 665 21.18 -7.31 -26.29
N GLY A 666 20.43 -8.41 -26.23
CA GLY A 666 20.97 -9.77 -26.34
C GLY A 666 21.22 -10.45 -25.00
N ILE A 667 22.42 -11.01 -24.83
CA ILE A 667 22.81 -11.72 -23.60
C ILE A 667 23.18 -10.71 -22.53
N ILE A 668 22.55 -10.82 -21.36
CA ILE A 668 22.68 -9.87 -20.25
C ILE A 668 22.92 -10.61 -18.92
N GLU A 669 23.48 -9.90 -17.96
CA GLU A 669 23.58 -10.34 -16.57
C GLU A 669 22.35 -9.94 -15.75
N ARG A 670 22.16 -10.60 -14.60
CA ARG A 670 21.05 -10.27 -13.68
C ARG A 670 21.21 -8.91 -13.02
N THR A 671 22.44 -8.41 -12.96
CA THR A 671 22.79 -7.10 -12.43
C THR A 671 22.69 -5.99 -13.47
N ASP A 672 22.50 -6.34 -14.75
CA ASP A 672 22.42 -5.34 -15.81
C ASP A 672 21.14 -4.53 -15.67
N THR A 673 21.29 -3.21 -15.67
CA THR A 673 20.18 -2.29 -15.82
C THR A 673 19.76 -2.26 -17.27
N LEU A 674 18.55 -2.74 -17.56
CA LEU A 674 17.96 -2.67 -18.89
C LEU A 674 17.26 -1.34 -19.08
N THR A 675 17.70 -0.58 -20.07
CA THR A 675 17.08 0.66 -20.51
C THR A 675 16.19 0.38 -21.71
N TYR A 676 14.89 0.60 -21.54
CA TYR A 676 13.90 0.49 -22.59
C TYR A 676 13.56 1.87 -23.16
N GLN A 677 13.38 1.96 -24.47
CA GLN A 677 12.86 3.14 -25.14
C GLN A 677 11.71 2.77 -26.06
N ILE A 678 10.57 3.43 -25.91
CA ILE A 678 9.40 3.27 -26.76
C ILE A 678 9.28 4.53 -27.61
N ASN A 679 9.54 4.41 -28.91
CA ASN A 679 9.36 5.48 -29.89
C ASN A 679 7.94 5.46 -30.42
N PHE A 680 7.38 6.64 -30.69
CA PHE A 680 6.08 6.76 -31.33
C PHE A 680 6.05 7.93 -32.30
N GLN A 681 5.23 7.82 -33.35
CA GLN A 681 5.01 8.88 -34.33
C GLN A 681 3.54 8.93 -34.75
N ASN A 682 2.97 10.13 -34.81
CA ASN A 682 1.63 10.34 -35.33
C ASN A 682 1.62 10.28 -36.88
N VAL A 683 1.34 9.10 -37.41
CA VAL A 683 1.16 8.84 -38.86
C VAL A 683 -0.28 9.08 -39.34
N GLY A 684 -1.13 9.66 -38.49
CA GLY A 684 -2.50 10.03 -38.82
C GLY A 684 -2.59 11.20 -39.80
N THR A 685 -3.79 11.79 -39.90
CA THR A 685 -4.06 12.93 -40.80
C THR A 685 -4.42 14.21 -40.05
N ALA A 686 -4.26 14.22 -38.72
CA ALA A 686 -4.56 15.33 -37.83
C ALA A 686 -3.67 15.25 -36.59
N GLU A 687 -3.57 16.37 -35.86
CA GLU A 687 -2.85 16.45 -34.59
C GLU A 687 -3.47 15.49 -33.55
N ALA A 688 -2.63 14.74 -32.83
CA ALA A 688 -3.07 13.94 -31.70
C ALA A 688 -3.03 14.80 -30.43
N ILE A 689 -4.17 14.93 -29.75
CA ILE A 689 -4.27 15.78 -28.56
C ILE A 689 -3.58 15.10 -27.38
N ASN A 690 -3.82 13.81 -27.20
CA ASN A 690 -3.25 12.99 -26.13
C ASN A 690 -2.56 11.76 -26.71
N VAL A 691 -1.49 11.32 -26.05
CA VAL A 691 -0.85 10.02 -26.30
C VAL A 691 -0.77 9.23 -25.01
N VAL A 692 -1.19 7.97 -25.04
CA VAL A 692 -1.05 7.04 -23.90
C VAL A 692 -0.15 5.89 -24.34
N VAL A 693 0.89 5.61 -23.57
CA VAL A 693 1.78 4.45 -23.79
C VAL A 693 1.60 3.48 -22.63
N LYS A 694 1.34 2.21 -22.94
CA LYS A 694 1.20 1.14 -21.95
C LYS A 694 2.25 0.06 -22.18
N ASP A 695 2.86 -0.40 -21.10
CA ASP A 695 3.86 -1.48 -21.13
C ASP A 695 3.68 -2.40 -19.92
N THR A 696 3.64 -3.71 -20.12
CA THR A 696 3.57 -4.67 -19.01
C THR A 696 4.93 -5.32 -18.84
N LEU A 697 5.59 -5.08 -17.70
CA LEU A 697 6.92 -5.66 -17.45
C LEU A 697 6.85 -7.18 -17.34
N ASP A 698 7.76 -7.85 -18.07
CA ASP A 698 8.01 -9.30 -17.96
C ASP A 698 8.15 -9.73 -16.51
N SER A 699 7.58 -10.87 -16.12
CA SER A 699 7.68 -11.44 -14.77
C SER A 699 9.11 -11.62 -14.25
N ASN A 700 10.09 -11.74 -15.14
CA ASN A 700 11.51 -11.87 -14.82
C ASN A 700 12.20 -10.53 -14.48
N LEU A 701 11.49 -9.40 -14.58
CA LEU A 701 11.97 -8.08 -14.16
C LEU A 701 11.51 -7.75 -12.74
N ASN A 702 12.36 -7.11 -11.96
CA ASN A 702 11.99 -6.61 -10.65
C ASN A 702 11.17 -5.32 -10.80
N ILE A 703 9.88 -5.35 -10.46
CA ILE A 703 9.00 -4.18 -10.58
C ILE A 703 9.43 -3.04 -9.65
N SER A 704 10.05 -3.32 -8.49
CA SER A 704 10.53 -2.27 -7.58
C SER A 704 11.78 -1.56 -8.10
N SER A 705 12.46 -2.13 -9.11
CA SER A 705 13.60 -1.50 -9.78
C SER A 705 13.20 -0.57 -10.94
N PHE A 706 11.90 -0.45 -11.22
CA PHE A 706 11.41 0.39 -12.30
C PHE A 706 11.71 1.88 -12.04
N VAL A 707 12.34 2.54 -13.01
CA VAL A 707 12.55 4.00 -12.98
C VAL A 707 12.10 4.61 -14.31
N SER A 708 11.13 5.52 -14.25
CA SER A 708 10.66 6.26 -15.43
C SER A 708 11.66 7.34 -15.87
N GLY A 709 12.06 7.32 -17.14
CA GLY A 709 13.17 8.10 -17.70
C GLY A 709 12.75 9.23 -18.65
N ALA A 710 13.62 9.56 -19.60
CA ALA A 710 13.49 10.72 -20.46
C ALA A 710 12.34 10.62 -21.47
N SER A 711 11.92 11.79 -21.93
CA SER A 711 11.03 12.00 -23.07
C SER A 711 11.33 13.40 -23.64
N ILE A 712 10.85 13.70 -24.85
CA ILE A 712 10.84 15.07 -25.38
C ILE A 712 9.59 15.87 -25.00
N HIS A 713 8.60 15.22 -24.38
CA HIS A 713 7.39 15.86 -23.87
C HIS A 713 7.20 15.51 -22.39
N SER A 714 6.60 16.42 -21.63
CA SER A 714 6.20 16.14 -20.26
C SER A 714 5.12 15.06 -20.24
N TYR A 715 5.16 14.18 -19.24
CA TYR A 715 4.19 13.11 -19.04
C TYR A 715 3.92 12.90 -17.55
N THR A 716 2.79 12.26 -17.25
CA THR A 716 2.56 11.56 -15.97
C THR A 716 2.64 10.06 -16.19
N TYR A 717 2.85 9.29 -15.13
CA TYR A 717 2.79 7.84 -15.21
C TYR A 717 2.15 7.23 -13.97
N ALA A 718 1.56 6.05 -14.16
CA ALA A 718 0.99 5.24 -13.09
C ALA A 718 1.36 3.76 -13.29
N THR A 719 1.42 3.01 -12.20
CA THR A 719 1.63 1.58 -12.19
C THR A 719 0.42 0.86 -11.61
N LEU A 720 -0.11 -0.13 -12.32
CA LEU A 720 -1.15 -1.03 -11.83
C LEU A 720 -0.64 -2.47 -11.94
N GLY A 721 -0.25 -3.06 -10.81
CA GLY A 721 0.44 -4.34 -10.81
C GLY A 721 1.78 -4.24 -11.54
N ARG A 722 1.85 -4.86 -12.73
CA ARG A 722 3.05 -4.83 -13.61
C ARG A 722 2.87 -4.00 -14.88
N GLU A 723 1.68 -3.42 -15.09
CA GLU A 723 1.43 -2.51 -16.21
C GLU A 723 1.83 -1.09 -15.80
N ILE A 724 2.66 -0.47 -16.61
CA ILE A 724 3.03 0.94 -16.53
C ILE A 724 2.29 1.68 -17.64
N THR A 725 1.63 2.78 -17.26
CA THR A 725 0.93 3.67 -18.20
C THR A 725 1.54 5.05 -18.13
N TRP A 726 2.08 5.55 -19.25
CA TRP A 726 2.49 6.94 -19.42
C TRP A 726 1.42 7.71 -20.18
N THR A 727 1.06 8.89 -19.67
CA THR A 727 0.04 9.76 -20.27
C THR A 727 0.66 11.11 -20.64
N PHE A 728 0.62 11.42 -21.93
CA PHE A 728 1.02 12.69 -22.52
C PHE A 728 -0.23 13.52 -22.82
N THR A 729 -0.67 14.31 -21.85
CA THR A 729 -1.90 15.11 -21.98
C THR A 729 -1.63 16.40 -22.74
N ASN A 730 -2.52 16.74 -23.68
CA ASN A 730 -2.47 17.98 -24.47
C ASN A 730 -1.10 18.19 -25.16
N ILE A 731 -0.51 17.10 -25.66
CA ILE A 731 0.78 17.09 -26.33
C ILE A 731 0.71 17.80 -27.69
N MET A 732 -0.48 17.88 -28.29
CA MET A 732 -0.75 18.49 -29.61
C MET A 732 0.26 17.99 -30.66
N LEU A 733 0.43 16.68 -30.74
CA LEU A 733 1.45 16.04 -31.56
C LEU A 733 1.03 16.09 -33.03
N PRO A 734 1.69 16.89 -33.89
CA PRO A 734 1.28 17.08 -35.28
C PRO A 734 1.36 15.79 -36.09
N ASP A 735 0.63 15.73 -37.19
CA ASP A 735 0.74 14.60 -38.11
C ASP A 735 2.05 14.66 -38.92
N SER A 736 2.56 13.49 -39.27
CA SER A 736 3.83 13.31 -39.98
C SER A 736 3.91 13.99 -41.36
N THR A 737 2.78 14.35 -41.98
CA THR A 737 2.77 15.05 -43.27
C THR A 737 2.81 16.57 -43.12
N THR A 738 2.30 17.08 -42.00
CA THR A 738 2.32 18.51 -41.66
C THR A 738 3.66 18.93 -41.03
N ASP A 739 4.16 18.17 -40.06
CA ASP A 739 5.44 18.43 -39.38
C ASP A 739 6.11 17.10 -39.03
N GLU A 740 6.88 16.54 -39.96
CA GLU A 740 7.54 15.24 -39.76
C GLU A 740 8.42 15.25 -38.51
N PRO A 741 9.33 16.23 -38.28
CA PRO A 741 10.13 16.27 -37.05
C PRO A 741 9.30 16.46 -35.77
N GLY A 742 8.23 17.26 -35.83
CA GLY A 742 7.35 17.50 -34.69
C GLY A 742 6.43 16.32 -34.36
N SER A 743 6.19 15.41 -35.30
CA SER A 743 5.25 14.29 -35.16
C SER A 743 5.77 13.10 -34.34
N HIS A 744 7.07 13.11 -33.98
CA HIS A 744 7.71 12.05 -33.20
C HIS A 744 7.61 12.31 -31.71
N GLY A 745 7.68 11.24 -30.91
CA GLY A 745 7.91 11.26 -29.48
C GLY A 745 8.56 9.97 -29.02
N PHE A 746 8.97 9.93 -27.75
CA PHE A 746 9.44 8.70 -27.12
C PHE A 746 9.21 8.73 -25.61
N VAL A 747 9.26 7.57 -24.97
CA VAL A 747 9.40 7.44 -23.51
C VAL A 747 10.46 6.40 -23.18
N ARG A 748 11.28 6.69 -22.17
CA ARG A 748 12.31 5.78 -21.66
C ARG A 748 12.00 5.32 -20.25
N PHE A 749 12.50 4.14 -19.88
CA PHE A 749 12.51 3.67 -18.51
C PHE A 749 13.60 2.61 -18.31
N THR A 750 13.96 2.35 -17.06
CA THR A 750 14.87 1.26 -16.71
C THR A 750 14.22 0.22 -15.80
N ALA A 751 14.71 -1.02 -15.88
CA ALA A 751 14.39 -2.10 -14.94
C ALA A 751 15.54 -3.10 -14.87
N ILE A 752 15.68 -3.78 -13.73
CA ILE A 752 16.70 -4.80 -13.47
C ILE A 752 16.00 -6.18 -13.39
N PRO A 753 16.61 -7.27 -13.91
CA PRO A 753 16.11 -8.62 -13.68
C PRO A 753 15.95 -8.98 -12.20
N ILE A 754 14.99 -9.86 -11.86
CA ILE A 754 14.93 -10.45 -10.50
C ILE A 754 16.16 -11.32 -10.26
N SER A 755 16.72 -11.29 -9.05
CA SER A 755 17.93 -12.05 -8.72
C SER A 755 17.77 -13.57 -8.89
N SER A 756 16.54 -14.08 -8.76
CA SER A 756 16.21 -15.51 -8.86
C SER A 756 15.91 -16.00 -10.28
N VAL A 757 15.98 -15.14 -11.30
CA VAL A 757 15.68 -15.55 -12.69
C VAL A 757 16.63 -16.68 -13.13
N PRO A 758 16.16 -17.78 -13.76
CA PRO A 758 17.04 -18.87 -14.19
C PRO A 758 18.03 -18.45 -15.31
N ALA A 759 19.20 -19.09 -15.35
CA ALA A 759 20.16 -18.85 -16.43
C ALA A 759 19.59 -19.34 -17.78
N GLY A 760 19.82 -18.59 -18.85
CA GLY A 760 19.22 -18.86 -20.16
C GLY A 760 17.74 -18.49 -20.29
N ALA A 761 17.10 -17.96 -19.24
CA ALA A 761 15.73 -17.45 -19.32
C ALA A 761 15.64 -16.23 -20.26
N TYR A 762 14.50 -16.07 -20.91
CA TYR A 762 14.21 -14.93 -21.77
C TYR A 762 13.46 -13.84 -20.99
N ILE A 763 13.74 -12.59 -21.34
CA ILE A 763 12.98 -11.41 -20.92
C ILE A 763 12.40 -10.80 -22.19
N GLU A 764 11.08 -10.82 -22.31
CA GLU A 764 10.36 -10.30 -23.47
C GLU A 764 9.58 -9.06 -23.08
N ASN A 765 9.64 -8.00 -23.88
CA ASN A 765 8.87 -6.81 -23.57
C ASN A 765 8.29 -6.12 -24.82
N ARG A 766 7.05 -5.63 -24.72
CA ARG A 766 6.31 -4.94 -25.80
C ARG A 766 5.38 -3.88 -25.23
N ALA A 767 5.16 -2.82 -26.00
CA ALA A 767 4.30 -1.71 -25.62
C ALA A 767 3.09 -1.55 -26.56
N SER A 768 2.07 -0.86 -26.06
CA SER A 768 0.89 -0.42 -26.81
C SER A 768 0.77 1.10 -26.74
N ILE A 769 0.66 1.75 -27.89
CA ILE A 769 0.60 3.22 -28.03
C ILE A 769 -0.78 3.61 -28.53
N PHE A 770 -1.44 4.54 -27.84
CA PHE A 770 -2.76 5.05 -28.18
C PHE A 770 -2.64 6.54 -28.52
N PHE A 771 -3.11 6.92 -29.71
CA PHE A 771 -3.25 8.31 -30.13
C PHE A 771 -4.72 8.70 -29.98
N ASP A 772 -5.02 9.57 -29.02
CA ASP A 772 -6.39 9.88 -28.60
C ASP A 772 -7.21 8.61 -28.30
N PHE A 773 -8.35 8.44 -28.97
CA PHE A 773 -9.25 7.28 -28.82
C PHE A 773 -9.02 6.19 -29.88
N ASN A 774 -7.92 6.27 -30.64
CA ASN A 774 -7.65 5.30 -31.69
C ASN A 774 -7.23 3.93 -31.12
N PRO A 775 -7.45 2.83 -31.86
CA PRO A 775 -6.91 1.53 -31.49
C PRO A 775 -5.39 1.57 -31.28
N ALA A 776 -4.90 0.73 -30.35
CA ALA A 776 -3.48 0.66 -30.02
C ALA A 776 -2.62 0.31 -31.24
N VAL A 777 -1.55 1.08 -31.44
CA VAL A 777 -0.40 0.70 -32.25
C VAL A 777 0.54 -0.10 -31.34
N VAL A 778 0.69 -1.39 -31.62
CA VAL A 778 1.53 -2.29 -30.83
C VAL A 778 2.95 -2.29 -31.41
N THR A 779 3.95 -2.13 -30.55
CA THR A 779 5.36 -2.13 -30.98
C THR A 779 5.85 -3.54 -31.34
N ASN A 780 7.07 -3.63 -31.88
CA ASN A 780 7.84 -4.88 -31.86
C ASN A 780 8.06 -5.36 -30.40
N THR A 781 8.39 -6.65 -30.26
CA THR A 781 8.83 -7.25 -29.00
C THR A 781 10.35 -7.25 -28.96
N VAL A 782 10.93 -6.70 -27.88
CA VAL A 782 12.37 -6.81 -27.60
C VAL A 782 12.63 -8.03 -26.73
N ILE A 783 13.77 -8.70 -26.94
CA ILE A 783 14.11 -9.95 -26.28
C ILE A 783 15.56 -9.89 -25.78
N ASN A 784 15.74 -10.14 -24.49
CA ASN A 784 17.04 -10.42 -23.89
C ASN A 784 17.08 -11.85 -23.33
N GLN A 785 18.28 -12.38 -23.15
CA GLN A 785 18.50 -13.68 -22.52
C GLN A 785 19.49 -13.55 -21.37
N ILE A 786 19.17 -14.14 -20.22
CA ILE A 786 20.08 -14.19 -19.08
C ILE A 786 21.28 -15.08 -19.42
N ALA A 787 22.49 -14.56 -19.20
CA ALA A 787 23.74 -15.27 -19.46
C ALA A 787 23.75 -16.66 -18.82
N ASN A 788 24.26 -17.63 -19.58
CA ASN A 788 24.40 -19.02 -19.15
C ASN A 788 25.89 -19.36 -19.01
N HIS A 789 26.44 -19.10 -17.83
CA HIS A 789 27.81 -19.46 -17.46
C HIS A 789 27.89 -20.96 -17.14
N SER A 790 27.98 -21.78 -18.17
CA SER A 790 27.93 -23.24 -18.02
C SER A 790 29.28 -23.93 -17.78
N ASN A 791 30.42 -23.22 -17.66
CA ASN A 791 31.72 -23.80 -17.27
C ASN A 791 32.75 -22.73 -16.85
N CYS A 792 33.48 -22.96 -15.74
CA CYS A 792 34.53 -22.07 -15.24
C CYS A 792 35.93 -22.70 -15.30
N ASP A 793 36.98 -21.90 -15.58
CA ASP A 793 38.39 -22.34 -15.53
C ASP A 793 38.98 -22.03 -14.15
N TYR A 794 38.97 -23.01 -13.23
CA TYR A 794 39.58 -22.89 -11.90
C TYR A 794 40.09 -24.23 -11.36
N THR A 795 41.02 -24.19 -10.41
CA THR A 795 41.49 -25.36 -9.67
C THR A 795 40.79 -25.44 -8.31
N VAL A 796 40.10 -26.55 -8.01
CA VAL A 796 39.41 -26.74 -6.73
C VAL A 796 40.41 -26.68 -5.57
N GLY A 797 40.17 -25.77 -4.63
CA GLY A 797 40.98 -25.53 -3.43
C GLY A 797 42.05 -24.43 -3.56
N ASP A 798 42.33 -23.92 -4.76
CA ASP A 798 43.36 -22.90 -5.01
C ASP A 798 42.86 -21.47 -4.75
N ALA A 799 42.52 -21.19 -3.49
CA ALA A 799 41.92 -19.93 -3.08
C ALA A 799 42.83 -18.70 -3.29
N ASN A 800 44.15 -18.87 -3.43
CA ASN A 800 45.05 -17.74 -3.68
C ASN A 800 45.47 -17.59 -5.16
N ASN A 801 44.83 -18.33 -6.07
CA ASN A 801 45.08 -18.33 -7.51
C ASN A 801 46.55 -18.61 -7.88
N SER A 802 47.23 -19.48 -7.13
CA SER A 802 48.62 -19.86 -7.38
C SER A 802 48.78 -20.95 -8.44
N ASN A 803 47.66 -21.48 -8.95
CA ASN A 803 47.53 -22.70 -9.74
C ASN A 803 47.94 -23.97 -8.98
N THR A 804 48.04 -23.92 -7.65
CA THR A 804 48.45 -25.06 -6.82
C THR A 804 47.70 -25.12 -5.51
N PHE A 805 46.92 -26.18 -5.28
CA PHE A 805 46.25 -26.39 -3.99
C PHE A 805 47.23 -26.91 -2.93
N THR A 806 47.59 -26.05 -1.98
CA THR A 806 48.56 -26.33 -0.91
C THR A 806 48.09 -25.83 0.46
N GLY A 807 48.90 -26.03 1.51
CA GLY A 807 48.62 -25.44 2.82
C GLY A 807 48.65 -23.90 2.84
N LEU A 808 49.18 -23.24 1.80
CA LEU A 808 49.16 -21.78 1.69
C LEU A 808 47.77 -21.24 1.39
N ASP A 809 46.92 -22.00 0.69
CA ASP A 809 45.52 -21.65 0.43
C ASP A 809 44.72 -21.59 1.72
N ILE A 810 44.95 -22.53 2.64
CA ILE A 810 44.38 -22.50 4.00
C ILE A 810 44.79 -21.23 4.73
N VAL A 811 46.08 -20.88 4.69
CA VAL A 811 46.60 -19.69 5.37
C VAL A 811 46.00 -18.42 4.76
N TYR A 812 45.83 -18.40 3.43
CA TYR A 812 45.21 -17.28 2.71
C TYR A 812 43.73 -17.13 3.08
N SER A 813 42.95 -18.22 3.03
CA SER A 813 41.54 -18.26 3.42
C SER A 813 41.33 -17.83 4.88
N VAL A 814 42.16 -18.31 5.82
CA VAL A 814 42.09 -17.89 7.23
C VAL A 814 42.39 -16.39 7.41
N ARG A 815 43.31 -15.83 6.61
CA ARG A 815 43.60 -14.39 6.64
C ARG A 815 42.45 -13.58 6.08
N TYR A 816 41.83 -14.04 5.00
CA TYR A 816 40.65 -13.41 4.43
C TYR A 816 39.50 -13.31 5.46
N PHE A 817 39.11 -14.42 6.11
CA PHE A 817 38.06 -14.39 7.15
C PHE A 817 38.44 -13.59 8.41
N LYS A 818 39.68 -13.09 8.52
CA LYS A 818 40.13 -12.16 9.57
C LYS A 818 40.21 -10.71 9.08
N GLY A 819 39.59 -10.38 7.95
CA GLY A 819 39.58 -9.04 7.34
C GLY A 819 40.76 -8.76 6.41
N GLY A 820 41.45 -9.79 5.92
CA GLY A 820 42.50 -9.69 4.92
C GLY A 820 41.97 -9.50 3.49
N PRO A 821 42.86 -9.35 2.49
CA PRO A 821 42.46 -9.23 1.09
C PRO A 821 41.68 -10.46 0.63
N ALA A 822 40.66 -10.22 -0.18
CA ALA A 822 39.79 -11.26 -0.75
C ALA A 822 40.57 -12.22 -1.67
N PRO A 823 40.19 -13.51 -1.74
CA PRO A 823 40.56 -14.39 -2.84
C PRO A 823 40.24 -13.76 -4.19
N GLU A 824 41.03 -14.08 -5.20
CA GLU A 824 40.74 -13.62 -6.55
C GLU A 824 39.47 -14.31 -7.07
N PHE A 825 38.58 -13.52 -7.64
CA PHE A 825 37.36 -14.04 -8.22
C PHE A 825 37.69 -14.77 -9.53
N SER A 826 37.51 -16.09 -9.54
CA SER A 826 37.89 -16.96 -10.66
C SER A 826 36.82 -17.02 -11.75
N CYS A 827 35.54 -16.99 -11.38
CA CYS A 827 34.41 -16.88 -12.31
C CYS A 827 33.11 -16.60 -11.57
N ASP A 828 32.09 -16.14 -12.30
CA ASP A 828 30.73 -16.01 -11.80
C ASP A 828 29.92 -17.28 -12.08
N CYS A 829 29.35 -17.85 -11.02
CA CYS A 829 28.51 -19.04 -11.09
C CYS A 829 27.12 -18.75 -10.50
N PRO A 830 26.19 -18.28 -11.35
CA PRO A 830 24.81 -18.09 -10.97
C PRO A 830 24.16 -19.46 -10.70
N PRO A 831 23.41 -19.64 -9.59
CA PRO A 831 22.62 -18.61 -8.90
C PRO A 831 23.17 -18.14 -7.53
N LEU A 832 24.49 -18.17 -7.29
CA LEU A 832 25.03 -18.14 -5.91
C LEU A 832 25.76 -16.83 -5.51
N GLY A 833 25.90 -15.87 -6.44
CA GLY A 833 26.58 -14.59 -6.22
C GLY A 833 28.10 -14.63 -6.42
N THR A 834 28.79 -13.51 -6.16
CA THR A 834 30.25 -13.38 -6.26
C THR A 834 30.96 -14.00 -5.06
N TRP A 835 30.99 -15.33 -4.99
CA TRP A 835 31.74 -16.05 -3.96
C TRP A 835 32.97 -16.73 -4.58
N PHE A 836 33.95 -17.07 -3.74
CA PHE A 836 35.24 -17.57 -4.23
C PHE A 836 35.13 -19.04 -4.63
N VAL A 837 34.77 -19.27 -5.89
CA VAL A 837 34.48 -20.59 -6.47
C VAL A 837 35.61 -21.60 -6.24
N ALA A 838 36.86 -21.20 -6.50
CA ALA A 838 38.02 -22.03 -6.22
C ALA A 838 38.20 -22.40 -4.73
N GLY A 839 37.59 -21.64 -3.83
CA GLY A 839 37.64 -21.86 -2.39
C GLY A 839 36.62 -22.85 -1.86
N ASP A 840 35.50 -23.13 -2.55
CA ASP A 840 34.56 -24.17 -2.12
C ASP A 840 35.11 -25.55 -2.43
N VAL A 841 35.40 -26.26 -1.36
CA VAL A 841 35.95 -27.61 -1.41
C VAL A 841 35.01 -28.62 -0.77
N ASN A 842 33.87 -28.16 -0.28
CA ASN A 842 32.90 -28.98 0.44
C ASN A 842 31.66 -29.28 -0.42
N GLY A 843 31.47 -28.56 -1.53
CA GLY A 843 30.38 -28.72 -2.49
C GLY A 843 29.11 -27.98 -2.07
N SER A 844 29.21 -27.02 -1.15
CA SER A 844 28.08 -26.22 -0.65
C SER A 844 27.71 -25.05 -1.53
N CYS A 845 28.44 -24.83 -2.63
CA CYS A 845 28.18 -23.73 -3.54
C CYS A 845 28.28 -22.36 -2.84
N SER A 846 29.16 -22.28 -1.85
CA SER A 846 29.42 -21.10 -1.02
C SER A 846 30.81 -21.22 -0.38
N PHE A 847 31.49 -20.10 -0.14
CA PHE A 847 32.80 -20.09 0.52
C PHE A 847 32.71 -19.59 1.96
N THR A 848 32.89 -20.49 2.93
CA THR A 848 32.75 -20.22 4.36
C THR A 848 33.91 -20.80 5.18
N GLY A 849 33.88 -20.63 6.50
CA GLY A 849 34.84 -21.29 7.40
C GLY A 849 34.78 -22.83 7.37
N LEU A 850 33.70 -23.43 6.86
CA LEU A 850 33.58 -24.87 6.71
C LEU A 850 34.51 -25.42 5.62
N ASP A 851 34.76 -24.62 4.57
CA ASP A 851 35.71 -24.96 3.51
C ASP A 851 37.13 -25.08 4.05
N ILE A 852 37.54 -24.18 4.94
CA ILE A 852 38.83 -24.25 5.63
C ILE A 852 38.95 -25.56 6.41
N THR A 853 37.88 -25.95 7.10
CA THR A 853 37.86 -27.20 7.86
C THR A 853 38.00 -28.41 6.93
N LYS A 854 37.33 -28.40 5.78
CA LYS A 854 37.42 -29.43 4.75
C LYS A 854 38.81 -29.48 4.09
N MET A 855 39.41 -28.34 3.77
CA MET A 855 40.79 -28.24 3.26
C MET A 855 41.80 -28.83 4.25
N VAL A 856 41.71 -28.51 5.54
CA VAL A 856 42.60 -29.05 6.59
C VAL A 856 42.46 -30.57 6.71
N ARG A 857 41.23 -31.10 6.60
CA ARG A 857 40.97 -32.55 6.66
C ARG A 857 41.48 -33.27 5.41
N HIS A 858 41.39 -32.63 4.24
CA HIS A 858 41.97 -33.14 2.99
C HIS A 858 43.49 -33.35 3.12
N PHE A 859 44.26 -32.36 3.58
CA PHE A 859 45.71 -32.51 3.76
C PHE A 859 46.13 -33.49 4.86
N LYS A 860 45.20 -33.86 5.74
CA LYS A 860 45.40 -34.93 6.74
C LYS A 860 44.96 -36.31 6.23
N TYR A 861 44.67 -36.45 4.93
CA TYR A 861 44.23 -37.67 4.24
C TYR A 861 42.86 -38.22 4.69
N TYR A 862 41.96 -37.37 5.18
CA TYR A 862 40.64 -37.80 5.66
C TYR A 862 39.49 -37.57 4.67
N ASP A 863 39.61 -36.66 3.70
CA ASP A 863 38.50 -36.24 2.84
C ASP A 863 38.93 -35.89 1.41
N LEU A 864 38.06 -36.14 0.43
CA LEU A 864 38.18 -35.58 -0.92
C LEU A 864 37.59 -34.16 -0.95
N VAL A 865 38.13 -33.30 -1.80
CA VAL A 865 37.55 -31.98 -2.10
C VAL A 865 36.53 -32.11 -3.21
N ASN A 866 35.39 -31.44 -3.06
CA ASN A 866 34.31 -31.43 -4.02
C ASN A 866 34.04 -29.98 -4.45
N PRO A 867 34.05 -29.67 -5.76
CA PRO A 867 33.58 -28.38 -6.23
C PRO A 867 32.06 -28.25 -6.07
N CYS A 868 31.56 -27.02 -6.15
CA CYS A 868 30.14 -26.76 -6.30
C CYS A 868 29.55 -27.54 -7.50
N PRO A 869 28.50 -28.37 -7.31
CA PRO A 869 27.88 -29.13 -8.40
C PRO A 869 27.33 -28.26 -9.54
N ASP A 870 26.91 -27.04 -9.22
CA ASP A 870 26.35 -26.08 -10.18
C ASP A 870 27.45 -25.30 -10.94
N CYS A 871 28.70 -25.44 -10.50
CA CYS A 871 29.85 -24.72 -11.03
C CYS A 871 31.08 -25.63 -11.21
N PRO A 872 31.00 -26.71 -11.99
CA PRO A 872 32.11 -27.63 -12.14
C PRO A 872 33.31 -26.95 -12.85
N PRO A 873 34.55 -27.22 -12.41
CA PRO A 873 35.73 -26.74 -13.11
C PRO A 873 35.88 -27.43 -14.47
N LEU A 874 36.41 -26.71 -15.46
CA LEU A 874 36.77 -27.28 -16.77
C LEU A 874 37.79 -28.41 -16.57
N GLY A 875 37.41 -29.62 -17.00
CA GLY A 875 38.09 -30.87 -16.64
C GLY A 875 39.62 -30.88 -16.83
N ARG A 876 40.31 -31.33 -15.79
CA ARG A 876 41.64 -31.96 -15.86
C ARG A 876 41.68 -33.22 -15.03
#